data_AF-A0A1H6XDK4-F1
#
_entry.id   AF-A0A1H6XDK4-F1
#
_cell.length_a   1.000
_cell.length_b   1.000
_cell.length_c   1.000
_cell.angle_alpha   90.00
_cell.angle_beta   90.00
_cell.angle_gamma   90.00
#
_symmetry.space_group_name_H-M   'P 1'
#
loop_
_entity.id
_entity.type
_entity.pdbx_description
1 polymer ?
#
loop_
_entity_poly.entity_id
_entity_poly.type
_entity_poly.pdbx_seq_one_letter_code
_entity_poly.pdbx_strand_id
1 'polypeptide(L)'
;MATITIGSTAGQRPYLQLNVWESATNKGANQSTVSFSLILKRPSRISSSASKSWSASIDGQNFSGSGSIGGSGDKTLLTGSKVVGHNADGSKSIGFSASASLNITWSGQWLGTISGSGSMGLTKIPRYFSSCSAWVSSRTETQVTVSWKTAETCNGVSAVYDGTEHWIGDPNGTSGSITLTMNPDTSKNLYFRLRRKDSNLVSNTNQVSASTYAYPYVQSGTDFVIEDTLKLNVYNPLNHSYVLNVYASNGSVIGGYNGSGTVLNGFNDSGSIDLMYRSCANRSDTYHVTIDYNGHISTYDNGNTYSADKAVPAIGNVTISDTKTFAGIHKQATELIQGRSAIRATVASVSAQKYAKLRKITVSYDGTEKSKSWTDETESDSNIDFDFTTSNSNEVTITVEDSRGLKTTRKIQLSFLQFAMPSLTLTAERGIYDAVYKTWKSDANHGTYAKCVLGGSTDSHLDIDSSKSVIKINNTSTSISSFGDMYIGGGNLLYTSGYHIEATLFDALGQSATAVADIASGSRIMTILKDEGIAFGGMAEKGKFKIYDNLEFNGCILPIGFIYMSMVDENPAKWFGGTWEKIYGRYLLAAGDDTYVPLTSEGSYFTLNKRNRVKWGRDNSWVYKDLDAGTYKAENKTFDNQDPSSGHQKEVWARAEVGLEHGAMGQGVRVSTFESAGYGLTKAPSFTERVIVSSGTYRPCLPPTVVVYMWQRTA
;
A
#
# COMPACT_ATOMS: atom_id res chain seq x y z
N MET A 1 -99.56 72.08 24.37
CA MET A 1 -100.85 72.60 23.89
C MET A 1 -100.66 74.06 23.53
N ALA A 2 -101.17 74.50 22.40
CA ALA A 2 -101.19 75.88 21.97
C ALA A 2 -102.63 76.29 21.64
N THR A 3 -102.99 77.50 22.02
CA THR A 3 -104.32 78.07 21.76
C THR A 3 -104.15 79.42 21.09
N ILE A 4 -104.86 79.64 19.99
CA ILE A 4 -104.93 80.96 19.36
C ILE A 4 -106.38 81.46 19.35
N THR A 5 -106.52 82.75 19.61
CA THR A 5 -107.78 83.49 19.51
C THR A 5 -107.77 84.25 18.18
N ILE A 6 -108.82 84.08 17.39
CA ILE A 6 -108.93 84.61 16.02
C ILE A 6 -110.18 85.47 15.93
N GLY A 7 -109.99 86.75 15.60
CA GLY A 7 -111.03 87.77 15.64
C GLY A 7 -111.01 88.58 16.95
N SER A 8 -111.71 89.71 16.97
CA SER A 8 -111.77 90.60 18.13
C SER A 8 -112.68 90.04 19.21
N THR A 9 -112.23 90.04 20.47
CA THR A 9 -113.02 89.69 21.64
C THR A 9 -113.81 90.88 22.21
N ALA A 10 -113.65 92.08 21.64
CA ALA A 10 -114.32 93.29 22.10
C ALA A 10 -115.80 93.32 21.67
N GLY A 11 -116.66 93.93 22.51
CA GLY A 11 -118.08 94.17 22.18
C GLY A 11 -118.95 92.91 22.10
N GLN A 12 -118.62 91.84 22.84
CA GLN A 12 -119.33 90.54 22.84
C GLN A 12 -119.45 89.90 21.44
N ARG A 13 -118.56 90.25 20.51
CA ARG A 13 -118.54 89.72 19.15
C ARG A 13 -118.18 88.23 19.15
N PRO A 14 -118.68 87.46 18.18
CA PRO A 14 -118.22 86.09 18.01
C PRO A 14 -116.79 86.05 17.48
N TYR A 15 -115.98 85.14 18.03
CA TYR A 15 -114.58 84.93 17.66
C TYR A 15 -114.27 83.43 17.68
N LEU A 16 -113.20 83.02 17.00
CA LEU A 16 -112.76 81.62 17.03
C LEU A 16 -111.67 81.43 18.07
N GLN A 17 -111.66 80.23 18.64
CA GLN A 17 -110.56 79.71 19.42
C GLN A 17 -110.15 78.38 18.79
N LEU A 18 -108.91 78.30 18.30
CA LEU A 18 -108.32 77.04 17.86
C LEU A 18 -107.41 76.53 18.96
N ASN A 19 -107.78 75.39 19.53
CA ASN A 19 -106.98 74.65 20.50
C ASN A 19 -106.27 73.51 19.77
N VAL A 20 -104.95 73.45 19.86
CA VAL A 20 -104.11 72.41 19.24
C VAL A 20 -103.25 71.77 20.32
N TRP A 21 -103.21 70.44 20.39
CA TRP A 21 -102.37 69.72 21.35
C TRP A 21 -101.80 68.44 20.77
N GLU A 22 -100.61 68.09 21.22
CA GLU A 22 -100.06 66.76 21.01
C GLU A 22 -100.82 65.77 21.89
N SER A 23 -101.48 64.81 21.25
CA SER A 23 -102.36 63.83 21.90
C SER A 23 -101.70 62.47 22.13
N ALA A 24 -100.70 62.14 21.32
CA ALA A 24 -99.88 60.93 21.48
C ALA A 24 -98.52 61.08 20.81
N THR A 25 -97.51 60.35 21.28
CA THR A 25 -96.19 60.19 20.64
C THR A 25 -95.96 58.73 20.30
N ASN A 26 -95.35 58.45 19.15
CA ASN A 26 -94.91 57.12 18.74
C ASN A 26 -93.38 57.12 18.59
N LYS A 27 -92.71 56.60 19.63
CA LYS A 27 -91.23 56.56 19.70
C LYS A 27 -90.59 55.71 18.60
N GLY A 28 -91.23 54.59 18.24
CA GLY A 28 -90.72 53.67 17.21
C GLY A 28 -90.77 54.27 15.82
N ALA A 29 -91.90 54.89 15.45
CA ALA A 29 -92.13 55.48 14.14
C ALA A 29 -91.60 56.92 14.00
N ASN A 30 -91.07 57.53 15.07
CA ASN A 30 -90.62 58.93 15.11
C ASN A 30 -91.72 59.93 14.69
N GLN A 31 -92.91 59.77 15.27
CA GLN A 31 -94.12 60.51 14.90
C GLN A 31 -94.90 60.97 16.13
N SER A 32 -95.70 62.02 15.97
CA SER A 32 -96.67 62.47 16.97
C SER A 32 -98.05 62.66 16.37
N THR A 33 -99.09 62.36 17.15
CA THR A 33 -100.49 62.64 16.76
C THR A 33 -100.91 63.95 17.38
N VAL A 34 -101.21 64.93 16.54
CA VAL A 34 -101.67 66.27 16.92
C VAL A 34 -103.18 66.32 16.73
N SER A 35 -103.90 66.61 17.81
CA SER A 35 -105.34 66.80 17.80
C SER A 35 -105.69 68.28 17.93
N PHE A 36 -106.83 68.68 17.39
CA PHE A 36 -107.29 70.06 17.47
C PHE A 36 -108.81 70.16 17.62
N SER A 37 -109.25 71.30 18.16
CA SER A 37 -110.64 71.70 18.25
C SER A 37 -110.78 73.18 17.90
N LEU A 38 -111.54 73.47 16.86
CA LEU A 38 -111.92 74.82 16.44
C LEU A 38 -113.29 75.13 17.04
N ILE A 39 -113.33 76.11 17.93
CA ILE A 39 -114.53 76.51 18.66
C ILE A 39 -114.91 77.92 18.26
N LEU A 40 -116.15 78.12 17.84
CA LEU A 40 -116.75 79.45 17.74
C LEU A 40 -117.27 79.84 19.13
N LYS A 41 -116.63 80.84 19.73
CA LYS A 41 -117.09 81.47 20.95
C LYS A 41 -118.20 82.45 20.59
N ARG A 42 -119.37 82.29 21.21
CA ARG A 42 -120.55 83.15 20.96
C ARG A 42 -121.03 83.77 22.27
N PRO A 43 -120.35 84.83 22.74
CA PRO A 43 -120.69 85.48 24.01
C PRO A 43 -122.14 85.99 24.05
N SER A 44 -122.68 86.39 22.88
CA SER A 44 -124.08 86.80 22.68
C SER A 44 -124.71 86.05 21.50
N ARG A 45 -126.04 86.02 21.44
CA ARG A 45 -126.80 85.22 20.45
C ARG A 45 -126.53 85.66 19.01
N ILE A 46 -126.04 84.76 18.17
CA ILE A 46 -125.98 84.94 16.72
C ILE A 46 -127.32 84.56 16.09
N SER A 47 -127.95 85.47 15.34
CA SER A 47 -129.18 85.20 14.58
C SER A 47 -128.85 84.92 13.11
N SER A 48 -128.48 83.67 12.79
CA SER A 48 -128.16 83.25 11.43
C SER A 48 -128.50 81.77 11.24
N SER A 49 -129.36 81.47 10.27
CA SER A 49 -129.69 80.12 9.83
C SER A 49 -128.92 79.68 8.58
N ALA A 50 -128.24 80.62 7.90
CA ALA A 50 -127.47 80.34 6.70
C ALA A 50 -126.24 79.47 7.02
N SER A 51 -125.97 78.50 6.14
CA SER A 51 -124.76 77.68 6.22
C SER A 51 -123.52 78.56 6.01
N LYS A 52 -122.51 78.35 6.85
CA LYS A 52 -121.21 79.03 6.84
C LYS A 52 -120.12 78.00 6.69
N SER A 53 -118.99 78.41 6.12
CA SER A 53 -117.83 77.54 5.94
C SER A 53 -116.73 77.91 6.93
N TRP A 54 -116.03 76.90 7.43
CA TRP A 54 -114.86 77.06 8.28
C TRP A 54 -113.79 76.03 7.92
N SER A 55 -112.55 76.33 8.27
CA SER A 55 -111.42 75.45 8.04
C SER A 55 -110.38 75.59 9.14
N ALA A 56 -109.61 74.52 9.34
CA ALA A 56 -108.38 74.51 10.12
C ALA A 56 -107.31 73.78 9.31
N SER A 57 -106.08 74.30 9.32
CA SER A 57 -104.91 73.65 8.74
C SER A 57 -103.97 73.23 9.86
N ILE A 58 -103.59 71.95 9.91
CA ILE A 58 -102.61 71.43 10.86
C ILE A 58 -101.42 70.89 10.07
N ASP A 59 -100.25 71.52 10.23
CA ASP A 59 -99.02 71.17 9.52
C ASP A 59 -99.23 71.05 7.99
N GLY A 60 -100.01 71.97 7.42
CA GLY A 60 -100.35 72.00 5.99
C GLY A 60 -101.48 71.07 5.55
N GLN A 61 -102.01 70.19 6.41
CA GLN A 61 -103.22 69.41 6.09
C GLN A 61 -104.47 70.22 6.43
N ASN A 62 -105.34 70.43 5.44
CA ASN A 62 -106.57 71.18 5.61
C ASN A 62 -107.73 70.28 6.03
N PHE A 63 -108.48 70.75 7.01
CA PHE A 63 -109.74 70.20 7.47
C PHE A 63 -110.79 71.29 7.30
N SER A 64 -111.94 70.96 6.73
CA SER A 64 -113.01 71.93 6.49
C SER A 64 -114.35 71.38 6.97
N GLY A 65 -115.26 72.29 7.26
CA GLY A 65 -116.62 71.97 7.61
C GLY A 65 -117.55 73.11 7.22
N SER A 66 -118.84 72.83 7.21
CA SER A 66 -119.86 73.85 7.02
C SER A 66 -121.11 73.58 7.85
N GLY A 67 -121.88 74.62 8.12
CA GLY A 67 -123.14 74.53 8.85
C GLY A 67 -123.59 75.86 9.43
N SER A 68 -124.68 75.85 10.20
CA SER A 68 -125.20 77.06 10.83
C SER A 68 -124.32 77.51 12.00
N ILE A 69 -124.21 78.82 12.24
CA ILE A 69 -123.52 79.38 13.41
C ILE A 69 -124.47 79.98 14.47
N GLY A 70 -125.78 79.98 14.19
CA GLY A 70 -126.81 80.60 15.03
C GLY A 70 -126.96 79.99 16.43
N GLY A 71 -127.30 80.83 17.41
CA GLY A 71 -127.39 80.50 18.84
C GLY A 71 -126.36 81.27 19.70
N SER A 72 -126.32 80.98 21.00
CA SER A 72 -125.37 81.51 21.99
C SER A 72 -124.52 80.39 22.61
N GLY A 73 -123.44 80.75 23.30
CA GLY A 73 -122.52 79.79 23.94
C GLY A 73 -121.53 79.15 22.98
N ASP A 74 -120.57 78.39 23.51
CA ASP A 74 -119.51 77.77 22.73
C ASP A 74 -120.07 76.75 21.74
N LYS A 75 -119.63 76.86 20.48
CA LYS A 75 -119.95 75.87 19.45
C LYS A 75 -118.68 75.32 18.85
N THR A 76 -118.41 74.04 19.07
CA THR A 76 -117.36 73.32 18.35
C THR A 76 -117.75 73.27 16.88
N LEU A 77 -116.93 73.87 16.03
CA LEU A 77 -117.12 73.90 14.59
C LEU A 77 -116.48 72.68 13.93
N LEU A 78 -115.29 72.32 14.38
CA LEU A 78 -114.49 71.28 13.76
C LEU A 78 -113.52 70.68 14.78
N THR A 79 -113.38 69.37 14.77
CA THR A 79 -112.33 68.64 15.48
C THR A 79 -111.64 67.71 14.50
N GLY A 80 -110.37 67.42 14.75
CA GLY A 80 -109.65 66.44 13.95
C GLY A 80 -108.31 66.11 14.57
N SER A 81 -107.60 65.20 13.92
CA SER A 81 -106.26 64.79 14.29
C SER A 81 -105.40 64.55 13.06
N LYS A 82 -104.10 64.79 13.18
CA LYS A 82 -103.08 64.50 12.15
C LYS A 82 -101.88 63.82 12.78
N VAL A 83 -101.35 62.80 12.12
CA VAL A 83 -100.03 62.23 12.43
C VAL A 83 -98.96 63.04 11.72
N VAL A 84 -97.94 63.48 12.47
CA VAL A 84 -96.84 64.32 12.00
C VAL A 84 -95.52 63.59 12.25
N GLY A 85 -94.71 63.45 11.20
CA GLY A 85 -93.35 62.93 11.30
C GLY A 85 -92.37 63.95 11.87
N HIS A 86 -91.46 63.50 12.73
CA HIS A 86 -90.39 64.32 13.30
C HIS A 86 -89.14 64.31 12.40
N ASN A 87 -88.25 65.27 12.61
CA ASN A 87 -86.93 65.28 12.03
C ASN A 87 -86.10 64.06 12.51
N ALA A 88 -84.97 63.78 11.87
CA ALA A 88 -84.11 62.65 12.23
C ALA A 88 -83.57 62.70 13.67
N ASP A 89 -83.47 63.89 14.27
CA ASP A 89 -83.09 64.12 15.67
C ASP A 89 -84.29 64.05 16.65
N GLY A 90 -85.48 63.76 16.13
CA GLY A 90 -86.72 63.68 16.88
C GLY A 90 -87.34 65.03 17.24
N SER A 91 -86.79 66.16 16.79
CA SER A 91 -87.42 67.48 16.93
C SER A 91 -88.51 67.70 15.88
N LYS A 92 -89.52 68.51 16.20
CA LYS A 92 -90.50 69.00 15.22
C LYS A 92 -91.21 70.25 15.75
N SER A 93 -91.38 71.23 14.87
CA SER A 93 -92.31 72.35 15.07
C SER A 93 -93.33 72.31 13.95
N ILE A 94 -94.60 72.55 14.27
CA ILE A 94 -95.69 72.57 13.30
C ILE A 94 -96.35 73.94 13.26
N GLY A 95 -96.76 74.36 12.06
CA GLY A 95 -97.65 75.49 11.87
C GLY A 95 -99.11 75.05 11.90
N PHE A 96 -100.00 75.89 12.39
CA PHE A 96 -101.43 75.68 12.28
C PHE A 96 -102.18 76.99 12.02
N SER A 97 -103.34 76.91 11.40
CA SER A 97 -104.20 78.05 11.13
C SER A 97 -105.66 77.65 11.14
N ALA A 98 -106.56 78.63 11.29
CA ALA A 98 -107.98 78.41 11.09
C ALA A 98 -108.65 79.66 10.53
N SER A 99 -109.78 79.43 9.87
CA SER A 99 -110.66 80.48 9.36
C SER A 99 -112.12 80.09 9.46
N ALA A 100 -113.01 81.08 9.60
CA ALA A 100 -114.45 80.88 9.46
C ALA A 100 -115.09 82.09 8.79
N SER A 101 -115.90 81.84 7.77
CA SER A 101 -116.70 82.85 7.09
C SER A 101 -117.97 83.10 7.88
N LEU A 102 -117.95 84.07 8.80
CA LEU A 102 -119.12 84.39 9.62
C LEU A 102 -120.21 85.03 8.77
N ASN A 103 -119.85 86.00 7.94
CA ASN A 103 -120.71 86.72 7.00
C ASN A 103 -122.02 87.16 7.65
N ILE A 104 -121.92 87.95 8.72
CA ILE A 104 -123.04 88.53 9.48
C ILE A 104 -122.76 90.01 9.78
N THR A 105 -123.81 90.80 9.95
CA THR A 105 -123.69 92.16 10.50
C THR A 105 -123.84 92.10 12.02
N TRP A 106 -122.85 92.62 12.75
CA TRP A 106 -122.83 92.65 14.21
C TRP A 106 -122.71 94.09 14.70
N SER A 107 -123.73 94.57 15.43
CA SER A 107 -123.80 95.95 15.93
C SER A 107 -123.44 97.00 14.87
N GLY A 108 -123.99 96.85 13.66
CA GLY A 108 -123.76 97.77 12.54
C GLY A 108 -122.46 97.56 11.74
N GLN A 109 -121.65 96.54 12.05
CA GLN A 109 -120.39 96.24 11.36
C GLN A 109 -120.40 94.86 10.71
N TRP A 110 -119.96 94.77 9.45
CA TRP A 110 -119.85 93.49 8.74
C TRP A 110 -118.70 92.64 9.27
N LEU A 111 -119.00 91.39 9.65
CA LEU A 111 -118.04 90.36 10.00
C LEU A 111 -117.95 89.36 8.84
N GLY A 112 -116.91 89.48 8.03
CA GLY A 112 -116.62 88.56 6.94
C GLY A 112 -115.94 87.27 7.42
N THR A 113 -114.90 86.85 6.70
CA THR A 113 -114.02 85.76 7.14
C THR A 113 -113.02 86.27 8.17
N ILE A 114 -112.98 85.61 9.32
CA ILE A 114 -111.92 85.80 10.32
C ILE A 114 -110.93 84.64 10.18
N SER A 115 -109.64 84.94 10.27
CA SER A 115 -108.56 83.94 10.13
C SER A 115 -107.34 84.29 10.97
N GLY A 116 -106.60 83.27 11.40
CA GLY A 116 -105.35 83.45 12.15
C GLY A 116 -104.52 82.18 12.18
N SER A 117 -103.26 82.31 12.57
CA SER A 117 -102.28 81.24 12.59
C SER A 117 -101.41 81.26 13.83
N GLY A 118 -100.82 80.11 14.15
CA GLY A 118 -99.85 79.94 15.22
C GLY A 118 -98.89 78.81 14.92
N SER A 119 -98.00 78.54 15.85
CA SER A 119 -97.09 77.39 15.79
C SER A 119 -97.02 76.69 17.15
N MET A 120 -96.64 75.42 17.14
CA MET A 120 -96.42 74.63 18.35
C MET A 120 -95.23 73.69 18.13
N GLY A 121 -94.27 73.72 19.06
CA GLY A 121 -93.27 72.67 19.17
C GLY A 121 -93.89 71.38 19.69
N LEU A 122 -93.52 70.26 19.09
CA LEU A 122 -93.92 68.92 19.54
C LEU A 122 -92.89 68.39 20.55
N THR A 123 -93.27 67.39 21.35
CA THR A 123 -92.34 66.77 22.30
C THR A 123 -91.20 66.14 21.54
N LYS A 124 -89.95 66.54 21.85
CA LYS A 124 -88.76 65.93 21.21
C LYS A 124 -88.72 64.44 21.54
N ILE A 125 -88.65 63.58 20.52
CA ILE A 125 -88.54 62.13 20.68
C ILE A 125 -87.05 61.76 20.76
N PRO A 126 -86.54 61.21 21.88
CA PRO A 126 -85.13 60.81 21.97
C PRO A 126 -84.74 59.78 20.91
N ARG A 127 -83.62 60.01 20.21
CA ARG A 127 -83.10 59.12 19.14
C ARG A 127 -81.74 58.53 19.52
N TYR A 128 -81.53 57.25 19.20
CA TYR A 128 -80.20 56.63 19.23
C TYR A 128 -79.32 57.18 18.11
N PHE A 129 -78.04 56.82 18.06
CA PHE A 129 -77.20 57.16 16.91
C PHE A 129 -77.71 56.50 15.63
N SER A 130 -77.62 57.19 14.50
CA SER A 130 -77.93 56.59 13.20
C SER A 130 -76.83 55.62 12.73
N SER A 131 -75.58 55.85 13.16
CA SER A 131 -74.50 54.88 13.06
C SER A 131 -73.48 55.08 14.19
N CYS A 132 -72.89 53.97 14.63
CA CYS A 132 -71.75 53.97 15.53
C CYS A 132 -70.85 52.77 15.20
N SER A 133 -69.55 52.98 15.12
CA SER A 133 -68.58 51.96 14.72
C SER A 133 -67.25 52.11 15.45
N ALA A 134 -66.51 51.01 15.57
CA ALA A 134 -65.16 50.96 16.10
C ALA A 134 -64.24 50.12 15.21
N TRP A 135 -62.95 50.47 15.16
CA TRP A 135 -61.92 49.75 14.42
C TRP A 135 -60.53 49.98 15.03
N VAL A 136 -59.60 49.03 14.82
CA VAL A 136 -58.19 49.25 15.15
C VAL A 136 -57.61 50.24 14.15
N SER A 137 -57.11 51.37 14.63
CA SER A 137 -56.54 52.43 13.79
C SER A 137 -55.01 52.39 13.74
N SER A 138 -54.36 51.88 14.79
CA SER A 138 -52.92 51.61 14.81
C SER A 138 -52.57 50.58 15.87
N ARG A 139 -51.40 49.94 15.72
CA ARG A 139 -50.83 49.03 16.73
C ARG A 139 -49.31 49.01 16.64
N THR A 140 -48.70 48.75 17.79
CA THR A 140 -47.29 48.41 17.98
C THR A 140 -47.20 47.06 18.70
N GLU A 141 -46.01 46.65 19.13
CA GLU A 141 -45.84 45.45 19.95
C GLU A 141 -46.43 45.60 21.34
N THR A 142 -46.58 46.81 21.87
CA THR A 142 -47.05 47.02 23.24
C THR A 142 -48.26 47.91 23.34
N GLN A 143 -48.74 48.46 22.22
CA GLN A 143 -49.89 49.35 22.21
C GLN A 143 -50.83 49.05 21.05
N VAL A 144 -52.12 49.23 21.29
CA VAL A 144 -53.13 49.19 20.23
C VAL A 144 -54.09 50.36 20.41
N THR A 145 -54.29 51.12 19.33
CA THR A 145 -55.24 52.23 19.31
C THR A 145 -56.52 51.77 18.63
N VAL A 146 -57.62 51.86 19.35
CA VAL A 146 -58.96 51.60 18.81
C VAL A 146 -59.69 52.93 18.70
N SER A 147 -60.16 53.23 17.51
CA SER A 147 -60.92 54.43 17.21
C SER A 147 -62.40 54.12 17.12
N TRP A 148 -63.23 55.12 17.40
CA TRP A 148 -64.68 55.06 17.23
C TRP A 148 -65.18 56.27 16.43
N LYS A 149 -66.35 56.10 15.81
CA LYS A 149 -67.06 57.16 15.09
C LYS A 149 -68.56 57.02 15.24
N THR A 150 -69.25 58.15 15.28
CA THR A 150 -70.72 58.28 15.29
C THR A 150 -71.17 59.28 14.23
N ALA A 151 -72.39 59.12 13.73
CA ALA A 151 -72.99 60.11 12.83
C ALA A 151 -73.33 61.42 13.54
N GLU A 152 -73.85 61.34 14.77
CA GLU A 152 -74.20 62.49 15.61
C GLU A 152 -73.21 62.71 16.75
N THR A 153 -73.23 63.89 17.36
CA THR A 153 -72.33 64.25 18.46
C THR A 153 -72.61 63.41 19.71
N CYS A 154 -71.56 62.80 20.26
CA CYS A 154 -71.61 62.15 21.57
C CYS A 154 -71.12 63.09 22.68
N ASN A 155 -71.61 62.87 23.91
CA ASN A 155 -71.19 63.59 25.12
C ASN A 155 -70.93 62.61 26.28
N GLY A 156 -70.39 61.43 25.96
CA GLY A 156 -70.03 60.42 26.95
C GLY A 156 -69.56 59.16 26.25
N VAL A 157 -68.37 58.70 26.61
CA VAL A 157 -67.69 57.57 25.97
C VAL A 157 -67.07 56.70 27.04
N SER A 158 -67.36 55.40 26.98
CA SER A 158 -66.65 54.36 27.71
C SER A 158 -66.16 53.28 26.75
N ALA A 159 -64.97 52.75 26.99
CA ALA A 159 -64.52 51.52 26.37
C ALA A 159 -64.84 50.34 27.29
N VAL A 160 -65.36 49.25 26.73
CA VAL A 160 -65.62 48.01 27.48
C VAL A 160 -64.69 46.93 26.94
N TYR A 161 -63.83 46.41 27.80
CA TYR A 161 -62.92 45.29 27.53
C TYR A 161 -62.69 44.50 28.82
N ASP A 162 -62.33 43.22 28.70
CA ASP A 162 -62.15 42.30 29.85
C ASP A 162 -63.39 42.25 30.79
N GLY A 163 -64.58 42.42 30.23
CA GLY A 163 -65.84 42.48 30.99
C GLY A 163 -66.03 43.72 31.85
N THR A 164 -65.12 44.70 31.80
CA THR A 164 -65.12 45.90 32.63
C THR A 164 -65.32 47.16 31.78
N GLU A 165 -66.09 48.12 32.29
CA GLU A 165 -66.31 49.42 31.66
C GLU A 165 -65.27 50.44 32.14
N HIS A 166 -64.60 51.09 31.19
CA HIS A 166 -63.58 52.11 31.42
C HIS A 166 -64.04 53.45 30.83
N TRP A 167 -64.30 54.42 31.69
CA TRP A 167 -64.69 55.77 31.28
C TRP A 167 -63.56 56.48 30.54
N ILE A 168 -63.85 57.05 29.37
CA ILE A 168 -62.89 57.82 28.56
C ILE A 168 -63.13 59.32 28.74
N GLY A 169 -64.38 59.78 28.66
CA GLY A 169 -64.71 61.19 28.81
C GLY A 169 -65.94 61.65 28.03
N ASP A 170 -66.15 62.98 28.04
CA ASP A 170 -67.22 63.67 27.32
C ASP A 170 -66.65 64.48 26.14
N PRO A 171 -66.26 63.83 25.03
CA PRO A 171 -65.49 64.47 23.96
C PRO A 171 -66.29 65.55 23.20
N ASN A 172 -67.61 65.61 23.35
CA ASN A 172 -68.47 66.55 22.64
C ASN A 172 -68.25 66.54 21.11
N GLY A 173 -67.98 65.36 20.54
CA GLY A 173 -67.59 65.17 19.14
C GLY A 173 -68.19 63.91 18.52
N THR A 174 -67.83 63.65 17.26
CA THR A 174 -68.32 62.51 16.45
C THR A 174 -67.30 61.39 16.28
N SER A 175 -66.11 61.52 16.87
CA SER A 175 -65.07 60.50 16.83
C SER A 175 -64.09 60.65 17.99
N GLY A 176 -63.33 59.59 18.25
CA GLY A 176 -62.26 59.58 19.24
C GLY A 176 -61.54 58.23 19.23
N SER A 177 -60.64 58.03 20.20
CA SER A 177 -59.90 56.78 20.33
C SER A 177 -59.47 56.54 21.78
N ILE A 178 -59.06 55.29 22.04
CA ILE A 178 -58.31 54.90 23.23
C ILE A 178 -57.09 54.10 22.78
N THR A 179 -55.96 54.30 23.45
CA THR A 179 -54.76 53.48 23.28
C THR A 179 -54.61 52.58 24.50
N LEU A 180 -54.58 51.27 24.29
CA LEU A 180 -54.35 50.28 25.33
C LEU A 180 -52.88 49.87 25.32
N THR A 181 -52.25 49.84 26.50
CA THR A 181 -50.93 49.21 26.68
C THR A 181 -51.13 47.74 27.03
N MET A 182 -50.48 46.85 26.29
CA MET A 182 -50.62 45.40 26.38
C MET A 182 -49.27 44.71 26.16
N ASN A 183 -49.18 43.43 26.49
CA ASN A 183 -47.98 42.65 26.16
C ASN A 183 -47.91 42.38 24.64
N PRO A 184 -46.71 42.13 24.09
CA PRO A 184 -46.54 41.65 22.72
C PRO A 184 -47.33 40.39 22.44
N ASP A 185 -47.83 40.29 21.21
CA ASP A 185 -48.62 39.17 20.71
C ASP A 185 -49.85 38.82 21.58
N THR A 186 -50.55 39.86 22.07
CA THR A 186 -51.79 39.66 22.85
C THR A 186 -52.98 40.35 22.19
N SER A 187 -54.17 39.81 22.45
CA SER A 187 -55.43 40.31 21.88
C SER A 187 -56.48 40.53 22.95
N LYS A 188 -57.27 41.60 22.82
CA LYS A 188 -58.43 41.90 23.64
C LYS A 188 -59.64 42.24 22.79
N ASN A 189 -60.81 41.78 23.22
CA ASN A 189 -62.07 42.18 22.62
C ASN A 189 -62.56 43.48 23.26
N LEU A 190 -62.85 44.49 22.44
CA LEU A 190 -63.28 45.82 22.88
C LEU A 190 -64.49 46.32 22.07
N TYR A 191 -65.42 47.00 22.72
CA TYR A 191 -66.40 47.87 22.06
C TYR A 191 -66.56 49.18 22.84
N PHE A 192 -67.09 50.23 22.21
CA PHE A 192 -67.39 51.48 22.89
C PHE A 192 -68.87 51.58 23.21
N ARG A 193 -69.16 52.09 24.40
CA ARG A 193 -70.48 52.54 24.84
C ARG A 193 -70.52 54.06 24.72
N LEU A 194 -71.40 54.57 23.88
CA LEU A 194 -71.44 55.98 23.47
C LEU A 194 -72.79 56.59 23.86
N ARG A 195 -72.78 57.76 24.49
CA ARG A 195 -73.99 58.53 24.84
C ARG A 195 -74.18 59.69 23.86
N ARG A 196 -75.35 59.76 23.22
CA ARG A 196 -75.69 60.82 22.27
C ARG A 196 -76.04 62.12 22.99
N LYS A 197 -75.45 63.25 22.54
CA LYS A 197 -75.49 64.54 23.26
C LYS A 197 -76.89 65.12 23.45
N ASP A 198 -77.74 64.98 22.44
CA ASP A 198 -79.04 65.67 22.39
C ASP A 198 -80.21 64.82 22.91
N SER A 199 -80.01 63.52 23.12
CA SER A 199 -81.04 62.57 23.57
C SER A 199 -80.69 61.82 24.85
N ASN A 200 -79.42 61.82 25.27
CA ASN A 200 -78.85 61.01 26.35
C ASN A 200 -79.02 59.49 26.17
N LEU A 201 -79.45 59.02 24.99
CA LEU A 201 -79.52 57.60 24.69
C LEU A 201 -78.13 57.03 24.41
N VAL A 202 -77.93 55.77 24.81
CA VAL A 202 -76.65 55.08 24.72
C VAL A 202 -76.70 54.00 23.65
N SER A 203 -75.66 53.91 22.83
CA SER A 203 -75.49 52.83 21.84
C SER A 203 -74.10 52.22 21.97
N ASN A 204 -74.00 50.93 21.65
CA ASN A 204 -72.72 50.24 21.59
C ASN A 204 -72.24 50.18 20.13
N THR A 205 -70.94 50.34 19.91
CA THR A 205 -70.32 50.04 18.60
C THR A 205 -70.29 48.52 18.36
N ASN A 206 -69.85 48.13 17.17
CA ASN A 206 -69.36 46.77 16.93
C ASN A 206 -68.18 46.44 17.87
N GLN A 207 -68.00 45.15 18.16
CA GLN A 207 -66.84 44.62 18.86
C GLN A 207 -65.64 44.52 17.90
N VAL A 208 -64.44 44.80 18.42
CA VAL A 208 -63.16 44.80 17.72
C VAL A 208 -62.16 43.94 18.48
N SER A 209 -61.41 43.10 17.78
CA SER A 209 -60.26 42.38 18.35
C SER A 209 -59.01 43.26 18.24
N ALA A 210 -58.69 43.95 19.33
CA ALA A 210 -57.53 44.81 19.45
C ALA A 210 -56.30 43.94 19.77
N SER A 211 -55.39 43.78 18.81
CA SER A 211 -54.19 42.95 18.91
C SER A 211 -52.91 43.78 18.79
N THR A 212 -51.90 43.47 19.59
CA THR A 212 -50.53 43.97 19.44
C THR A 212 -49.73 43.10 18.48
N TYR A 213 -48.62 43.61 17.96
CA TYR A 213 -47.67 42.80 17.20
C TYR A 213 -46.78 41.96 18.13
N ALA A 214 -46.30 40.82 17.64
CA ALA A 214 -45.16 40.13 18.26
C ALA A 214 -43.85 40.90 18.01
N TYR A 215 -42.85 40.71 18.87
CA TYR A 215 -41.48 41.13 18.58
C TYR A 215 -40.91 40.39 17.38
N PRO A 216 -39.83 40.88 16.73
CA PRO A 216 -39.24 40.20 15.60
C PRO A 216 -38.82 38.75 15.89
N TYR A 217 -39.20 37.82 15.01
CA TYR A 217 -38.83 36.41 15.08
C TYR A 217 -38.76 35.77 13.69
N VAL A 218 -38.00 34.69 13.55
CA VAL A 218 -37.94 33.91 12.30
C VAL A 218 -39.20 33.04 12.19
N GLN A 219 -39.95 33.22 11.11
CA GLN A 219 -41.17 32.46 10.83
C GLN A 219 -40.87 31.10 10.18
N SER A 220 -39.86 31.06 9.31
CA SER A 220 -39.46 29.84 8.60
C SER A 220 -38.04 29.92 8.08
N GLY A 221 -37.35 28.79 8.06
CA GLY A 221 -36.10 28.55 7.35
C GLY A 221 -36.19 27.30 6.45
N THR A 222 -35.13 27.06 5.68
CA THR A 222 -35.04 25.93 4.76
C THR A 222 -33.74 25.18 4.96
N ASP A 223 -33.75 23.88 4.65
CA ASP A 223 -32.52 23.13 4.49
C ASP A 223 -31.71 23.70 3.33
N PHE A 224 -30.38 23.66 3.43
CA PHE A 224 -29.50 24.19 2.38
C PHE A 224 -28.18 23.42 2.30
N VAL A 225 -27.52 23.48 1.14
CA VAL A 225 -26.16 22.97 0.98
C VAL A 225 -25.19 24.10 1.31
N ILE A 226 -24.09 23.80 2.00
CA ILE A 226 -23.06 24.82 2.27
C ILE A 226 -22.60 25.44 0.93
N GLU A 227 -22.43 26.77 0.91
CA GLU A 227 -22.21 27.65 -0.27
C GLU A 227 -23.49 28.20 -0.90
N ASP A 228 -24.64 27.53 -0.72
CA ASP A 228 -25.93 28.14 -1.04
C ASP A 228 -26.29 29.22 -0.03
N THR A 229 -27.11 30.17 -0.47
CA THR A 229 -27.62 31.24 0.39
C THR A 229 -28.69 30.71 1.33
N LEU A 230 -28.48 30.84 2.65
CA LEU A 230 -29.51 30.60 3.65
C LEU A 230 -30.61 31.65 3.50
N LYS A 231 -31.85 31.18 3.35
CA LYS A 231 -33.05 32.01 3.23
C LYS A 231 -33.92 31.86 4.48
N LEU A 232 -34.23 32.98 5.13
CA LEU A 232 -35.13 33.02 6.29
C LEU A 232 -36.23 34.05 6.05
N ASN A 233 -37.46 33.69 6.41
CA ASN A 233 -38.55 34.65 6.51
C ASN A 233 -38.65 35.15 7.96
N VAL A 234 -38.64 36.46 8.14
CA VAL A 234 -38.65 37.13 9.43
C VAL A 234 -39.94 37.91 9.58
N TYR A 235 -40.65 37.69 10.68
CA TYR A 235 -41.77 38.51 11.09
C TYR A 235 -41.23 39.82 11.65
N ASN A 236 -41.40 40.94 10.94
CA ASN A 236 -40.98 42.27 11.41
C ASN A 236 -41.88 43.37 10.82
N PRO A 237 -43.15 43.46 11.23
CA PRO A 237 -44.14 44.33 10.59
C PRO A 237 -43.86 45.82 10.77
N LEU A 238 -43.00 46.21 11.73
CA LEU A 238 -42.64 47.59 12.00
C LEU A 238 -41.24 47.98 11.48
N ASN A 239 -40.55 47.07 10.77
CA ASN A 239 -39.19 47.27 10.24
C ASN A 239 -38.16 47.69 11.30
N HIS A 240 -38.25 47.12 12.50
CA HIS A 240 -37.26 47.38 13.55
C HIS A 240 -35.90 46.79 13.17
N SER A 241 -34.83 47.44 13.62
CA SER A 241 -33.50 46.84 13.58
C SER A 241 -33.40 45.69 14.58
N TYR A 242 -32.77 44.59 14.18
CA TYR A 242 -32.53 43.41 15.00
C TYR A 242 -31.16 42.80 14.71
N VAL A 243 -30.66 42.02 15.65
CA VAL A 243 -29.44 41.20 15.49
C VAL A 243 -29.86 39.74 15.34
N LEU A 244 -29.50 39.12 14.24
CA LEU A 244 -29.76 37.71 13.98
C LEU A 244 -28.47 36.92 14.08
N ASN A 245 -28.48 35.80 14.81
CA ASN A 245 -27.34 34.90 14.89
C ASN A 245 -27.76 33.49 14.47
N VAL A 246 -26.94 32.84 13.67
CA VAL A 246 -27.13 31.44 13.25
C VAL A 246 -26.14 30.59 14.03
N TYR A 247 -26.59 29.46 14.56
CA TYR A 247 -25.81 28.54 15.36
C TYR A 247 -25.89 27.13 14.79
N ALA A 248 -24.79 26.40 14.88
CA ALA A 248 -24.77 24.97 14.66
C ALA A 248 -25.40 24.22 15.84
N SER A 249 -25.70 22.92 15.66
CA SER A 249 -26.27 22.06 16.71
C SER A 249 -25.41 21.98 17.97
N ASN A 250 -24.08 22.11 17.82
CA ASN A 250 -23.12 22.11 18.91
C ASN A 250 -23.01 23.45 19.67
N GLY A 251 -23.83 24.45 19.30
CA GLY A 251 -23.85 25.79 19.91
C GLY A 251 -22.81 26.77 19.35
N SER A 252 -21.98 26.36 18.37
CA SER A 252 -21.02 27.26 17.72
C SER A 252 -21.75 28.28 16.86
N VAL A 253 -21.31 29.54 16.92
CA VAL A 253 -21.84 30.61 16.05
C VAL A 253 -21.35 30.40 14.62
N ILE A 254 -22.28 30.31 13.67
CA ILE A 254 -22.01 30.28 12.23
C ILE A 254 -21.80 31.70 11.70
N GLY A 255 -22.59 32.66 12.22
CA GLY A 255 -22.40 34.07 11.93
C GLY A 255 -23.49 34.95 12.54
N GLY A 256 -23.31 36.26 12.41
CA GLY A 256 -24.27 37.27 12.84
C GLY A 256 -24.65 38.23 11.71
N TYR A 257 -25.88 38.74 11.74
CA TYR A 257 -26.43 39.67 10.76
C TYR A 257 -27.24 40.77 11.44
N ASN A 258 -26.93 42.02 11.13
CA ASN A 258 -27.76 43.16 11.55
C ASN A 258 -28.77 43.47 10.44
N GLY A 259 -30.05 43.29 10.74
CA GLY A 259 -31.13 43.41 9.76
C GLY A 259 -32.28 44.28 10.22
N SER A 260 -33.14 44.68 9.30
CA SER A 260 -34.42 45.34 9.60
C SER A 260 -35.57 44.91 8.68
N GLY A 261 -35.32 44.01 7.75
CA GLY A 261 -36.30 43.53 6.78
C GLY A 261 -37.12 42.34 7.27
N THR A 262 -37.92 41.78 6.37
CA THR A 262 -38.76 40.58 6.59
C THR A 262 -38.21 39.33 5.89
N VAL A 263 -37.11 39.46 5.16
CA VAL A 263 -36.41 38.36 4.49
C VAL A 263 -34.93 38.53 4.72
N LEU A 264 -34.28 37.46 5.14
CA LEU A 264 -32.82 37.36 5.17
C LEU A 264 -32.36 36.40 4.08
N ASN A 265 -31.36 36.83 3.32
CA ASN A 265 -30.60 36.01 2.39
C ASN A 265 -29.12 36.23 2.72
N GLY A 266 -28.41 35.20 3.21
CA GLY A 266 -27.00 35.36 3.58
C GLY A 266 -26.28 34.07 4.00
N PHE A 267 -25.20 34.25 4.77
CA PHE A 267 -24.35 33.18 5.33
C PHE A 267 -23.62 32.32 4.29
N ASN A 268 -23.41 32.86 3.09
CA ASN A 268 -22.61 32.25 2.02
C ASN A 268 -21.27 32.97 1.79
N ASP A 269 -20.83 33.80 2.74
CA ASP A 269 -19.48 34.36 2.76
C ASP A 269 -18.46 33.33 3.27
N SER A 270 -17.17 33.54 2.96
CA SER A 270 -16.10 32.60 3.30
C SER A 270 -15.96 32.33 4.80
N GLY A 271 -16.29 33.30 5.66
CA GLY A 271 -16.23 33.14 7.12
C GLY A 271 -17.34 32.22 7.63
N SER A 272 -18.59 32.49 7.21
CA SER A 272 -19.73 31.63 7.55
C SER A 272 -19.56 30.21 7.00
N ILE A 273 -19.07 30.08 5.75
CA ILE A 273 -18.82 28.77 5.12
C ILE A 273 -17.78 27.95 5.90
N ASP A 274 -16.65 28.54 6.28
CA ASP A 274 -15.61 27.86 7.06
C ASP A 274 -16.14 27.40 8.44
N LEU A 275 -16.93 28.22 9.12
CA LEU A 275 -17.57 27.88 10.39
C LEU A 275 -18.60 26.74 10.24
N MET A 276 -19.37 26.73 9.15
CA MET A 276 -20.29 25.62 8.85
C MET A 276 -19.55 24.30 8.61
N TYR A 277 -18.50 24.30 7.77
CA TYR A 277 -17.74 23.06 7.55
C TYR A 277 -17.04 22.55 8.83
N ARG A 278 -16.56 23.43 9.70
CA ARG A 278 -15.96 23.07 11.00
C ARG A 278 -16.95 22.42 11.96
N SER A 279 -18.18 22.94 12.03
CA SER A 279 -19.20 22.44 12.94
C SER A 279 -19.74 21.07 12.52
N CYS A 280 -19.90 20.84 11.21
CA CYS A 280 -20.45 19.59 10.71
C CYS A 280 -19.40 18.51 10.42
N ALA A 281 -18.14 18.83 10.07
CA ALA A 281 -17.09 17.86 9.71
C ALA A 281 -17.45 16.93 8.51
N ASN A 282 -17.90 17.51 7.39
CA ASN A 282 -18.29 16.80 6.16
C ASN A 282 -19.51 15.85 6.29
N ARG A 283 -20.43 16.14 7.21
CA ARG A 283 -21.77 15.53 7.29
C ARG A 283 -22.84 16.62 7.25
N SER A 284 -24.11 16.22 7.29
CA SER A 284 -25.21 17.14 7.59
C SER A 284 -25.27 17.44 9.08
N ASP A 285 -25.63 18.67 9.42
CA ASP A 285 -25.85 19.13 10.80
C ASP A 285 -27.06 20.06 10.86
N THR A 286 -27.69 20.18 12.02
CA THR A 286 -28.84 21.08 12.22
C THR A 286 -28.38 22.48 12.60
N TYR A 287 -29.16 23.50 12.23
CA TYR A 287 -28.95 24.87 12.67
C TYR A 287 -30.16 25.41 13.42
N HIS A 288 -29.92 26.37 14.31
CA HIS A 288 -30.96 27.20 14.90
C HIS A 288 -30.58 28.67 14.78
N VAL A 289 -31.58 29.54 14.87
CA VAL A 289 -31.42 30.98 14.67
C VAL A 289 -31.98 31.71 15.86
N THR A 290 -31.28 32.75 16.32
CA THR A 290 -31.84 33.69 17.29
C THR A 290 -32.01 35.07 16.66
N ILE A 291 -33.03 35.78 17.10
CA ILE A 291 -33.19 37.22 16.84
C ILE A 291 -33.22 37.93 18.19
N ASP A 292 -32.32 38.89 18.37
CA ASP A 292 -32.31 39.84 19.48
C ASP A 292 -32.88 41.19 19.01
N TYR A 293 -33.97 41.59 19.65
CA TYR A 293 -34.55 42.92 19.53
C TYR A 293 -34.61 43.57 20.92
N ASN A 294 -33.74 44.55 21.18
CA ASN A 294 -33.67 45.30 22.45
C ASN A 294 -33.59 44.41 23.70
N GLY A 295 -32.86 43.29 23.63
CA GLY A 295 -32.70 42.32 24.72
C GLY A 295 -33.79 41.26 24.79
N HIS A 296 -34.79 41.31 23.90
CA HIS A 296 -35.76 40.22 23.73
C HIS A 296 -35.24 39.24 22.68
N ILE A 297 -34.97 38.01 23.12
CA ILE A 297 -34.45 36.95 22.27
C ILE A 297 -35.57 36.00 21.87
N SER A 298 -35.80 35.85 20.58
CA SER A 298 -36.61 34.77 20.01
C SER A 298 -35.69 33.71 19.37
N THR A 299 -36.06 32.44 19.51
CA THR A 299 -35.29 31.31 18.96
C THR A 299 -36.15 30.54 17.96
N TYR A 300 -35.61 30.31 16.77
CA TYR A 300 -36.15 29.40 15.76
C TYR A 300 -35.27 28.16 15.71
N ASP A 301 -35.83 27.05 16.17
CA ASP A 301 -35.21 25.72 16.15
C ASP A 301 -36.26 24.71 15.68
N ASN A 302 -36.26 24.43 14.38
CA ASN A 302 -37.23 23.56 13.72
C ASN A 302 -36.58 22.29 13.13
N GLY A 303 -35.33 22.01 13.50
CA GLY A 303 -34.57 20.86 12.99
C GLY A 303 -34.10 20.99 11.54
N ASN A 304 -34.11 22.20 10.96
CA ASN A 304 -33.56 22.44 9.63
C ASN A 304 -32.06 22.13 9.59
N THR A 305 -31.59 21.65 8.45
CA THR A 305 -30.20 21.19 8.28
C THR A 305 -29.42 21.99 7.26
N TYR A 306 -28.11 22.04 7.46
CA TYR A 306 -27.16 22.35 6.40
C TYR A 306 -26.31 21.11 6.10
N SER A 307 -25.98 20.89 4.83
CA SER A 307 -25.17 19.75 4.41
C SER A 307 -23.90 20.18 3.70
N ALA A 308 -22.78 19.57 4.08
CA ALA A 308 -21.50 19.74 3.41
C ALA A 308 -21.41 18.87 2.14
N ASP A 309 -20.91 19.45 1.06
CA ASP A 309 -20.31 18.65 -0.01
C ASP A 309 -18.97 18.09 0.48
N LYS A 310 -18.68 16.82 0.15
CA LYS A 310 -17.45 16.16 0.62
C LYS A 310 -16.21 16.86 0.05
N ALA A 311 -15.57 17.68 0.88
CA ALA A 311 -14.36 18.43 0.54
C ALA A 311 -13.26 18.12 1.57
N VAL A 312 -12.35 17.20 1.25
CA VAL A 312 -11.20 16.83 2.09
C VAL A 312 -9.90 17.31 1.43
N PRO A 313 -8.79 17.46 2.17
CA PRO A 313 -7.51 17.85 1.58
C PRO A 313 -7.08 16.88 0.47
N ALA A 314 -6.46 17.38 -0.60
CA ALA A 314 -5.94 16.54 -1.67
C ALA A 314 -4.44 16.32 -1.51
N ILE A 315 -4.00 15.09 -1.79
CA ILE A 315 -2.58 14.73 -1.89
C ILE A 315 -2.29 14.42 -3.35
N GLY A 316 -1.44 15.23 -3.97
CA GLY A 316 -0.94 15.05 -5.32
C GLY A 316 -0.03 13.84 -5.45
N ASN A 317 0.72 13.77 -6.56
CA ASN A 317 1.65 12.67 -6.79
C ASN A 317 2.71 12.59 -5.68
N VAL A 318 3.10 11.37 -5.30
CA VAL A 318 4.18 11.15 -4.34
C VAL A 318 5.25 10.32 -5.03
N THR A 319 6.46 10.85 -5.10
CA THR A 319 7.62 10.15 -5.64
C THR A 319 8.54 9.73 -4.51
N ILE A 320 9.08 8.52 -4.64
CA ILE A 320 10.04 7.97 -3.69
C ILE A 320 11.38 7.85 -4.40
N SER A 321 12.44 8.34 -3.77
CA SER A 321 13.80 8.21 -4.26
C SER A 321 14.76 7.82 -3.16
N ASP A 322 15.87 7.21 -3.54
CA ASP A 322 17.03 6.98 -2.69
C ASP A 322 17.96 8.19 -2.74
N THR A 323 18.36 8.65 -1.57
CA THR A 323 19.28 9.77 -1.39
C THR A 323 20.74 9.31 -1.25
N LYS A 324 20.99 8.00 -1.13
CA LYS A 324 22.33 7.43 -1.07
C LYS A 324 22.84 7.04 -2.45
N THR A 325 24.15 7.24 -2.62
CA THR A 325 24.94 6.65 -3.71
C THR A 325 25.76 5.48 -3.18
N PHE A 326 25.96 4.47 -4.01
CA PHE A 326 26.69 3.26 -3.66
C PHE A 326 27.80 3.03 -4.68
N ALA A 327 29.02 2.79 -4.22
CA ALA A 327 30.11 2.41 -5.11
C ALA A 327 29.89 0.96 -5.60
N GLY A 328 30.06 0.72 -6.91
CA GLY A 328 29.94 -0.60 -7.53
C GLY A 328 28.51 -1.14 -7.64
N ILE A 329 27.49 -0.34 -7.35
CA ILE A 329 26.07 -0.71 -7.50
C ILE A 329 25.42 0.27 -8.48
N HIS A 330 24.99 -0.25 -9.62
CA HIS A 330 24.35 0.49 -10.72
C HIS A 330 22.84 0.41 -10.55
N LYS A 331 22.21 1.48 -10.05
CA LYS A 331 20.75 1.57 -9.92
C LYS A 331 20.26 2.97 -10.22
N GLN A 332 18.99 3.09 -10.58
CA GLN A 332 18.30 4.38 -10.70
C GLN A 332 17.99 4.97 -9.33
N ALA A 333 17.77 6.28 -9.26
CA ALA A 333 17.43 6.96 -8.01
C ALA A 333 16.09 6.48 -7.42
N THR A 334 15.15 5.98 -8.23
CA THR A 334 13.85 5.45 -7.77
C THR A 334 13.92 4.01 -7.27
N GLU A 335 15.04 3.33 -7.45
CA GLU A 335 15.22 1.94 -7.04
C GLU A 335 15.81 1.87 -5.63
N LEU A 336 15.20 1.06 -4.77
CA LEU A 336 15.52 0.97 -3.34
C LEU A 336 16.17 -0.38 -3.01
N ILE A 337 17.11 -0.37 -2.07
CA ILE A 337 17.78 -1.56 -1.51
C ILE A 337 17.43 -1.64 -0.03
N GLN A 338 16.76 -2.73 0.36
CA GLN A 338 16.29 -2.93 1.73
C GLN A 338 17.45 -2.87 2.73
N GLY A 339 17.25 -2.12 3.81
CA GLY A 339 18.23 -1.93 4.89
C GLY A 339 19.48 -1.11 4.54
N ARG A 340 19.65 -0.66 3.29
CA ARG A 340 20.82 0.12 2.84
C ARG A 340 20.46 1.52 2.35
N SER A 341 19.39 1.67 1.58
CA SER A 341 18.90 2.95 1.04
C SER A 341 18.50 3.94 2.12
N ALA A 342 18.52 5.23 1.78
CA ALA A 342 17.92 6.31 2.57
C ALA A 342 16.84 6.99 1.74
N ILE A 343 15.60 6.95 2.23
CA ILE A 343 14.42 7.28 1.44
C ILE A 343 14.10 8.78 1.51
N ARG A 344 13.85 9.40 0.37
CA ARG A 344 13.15 10.69 0.26
C ARG A 344 11.75 10.46 -0.29
N ALA A 345 10.74 10.88 0.48
CA ALA A 345 9.37 10.98 0.00
C ALA A 345 9.09 12.43 -0.39
N THR A 346 8.91 12.67 -1.68
CA THR A 346 8.56 13.99 -2.24
C THR A 346 7.07 14.02 -2.56
N VAL A 347 6.32 14.85 -1.85
CA VAL A 347 4.90 15.11 -2.12
C VAL A 347 4.82 16.27 -3.09
N ALA A 348 4.45 16.00 -4.35
CA ALA A 348 4.47 16.97 -5.43
C ALA A 348 3.54 18.15 -5.17
N SER A 349 2.36 17.89 -4.63
CA SER A 349 1.42 18.92 -4.21
C SER A 349 0.50 18.45 -3.10
N VAL A 350 0.06 19.40 -2.29
CA VAL A 350 -1.07 19.27 -1.36
C VAL A 350 -1.95 20.50 -1.49
N SER A 351 -3.26 20.32 -1.37
CA SER A 351 -4.20 21.44 -1.42
C SER A 351 -5.36 21.23 -0.45
N ALA A 352 -5.72 22.28 0.27
CA ALA A 352 -6.98 22.35 0.97
C ALA A 352 -8.14 22.52 -0.03
N GLN A 353 -9.37 22.26 0.40
CA GLN A 353 -10.57 22.38 -0.44
C GLN A 353 -11.64 23.22 0.25
N LYS A 354 -12.46 23.92 -0.55
CA LYS A 354 -13.65 24.68 -0.12
C LYS A 354 -13.36 25.60 1.08
N TYR A 355 -12.64 26.69 0.83
CA TYR A 355 -12.29 27.76 1.79
C TYR A 355 -11.40 27.35 2.98
N ALA A 356 -11.06 26.07 3.11
CA ALA A 356 -10.13 25.58 4.10
C ALA A 356 -8.67 25.94 3.77
N LYS A 357 -7.82 25.86 4.79
CA LYS A 357 -6.38 26.12 4.72
C LYS A 357 -5.62 24.88 5.16
N LEU A 358 -4.42 24.65 4.65
CA LEU A 358 -3.56 23.56 5.09
C LEU A 358 -3.13 23.81 6.54
N ARG A 359 -3.11 22.76 7.35
CA ARG A 359 -2.70 22.83 8.75
C ARG A 359 -1.45 22.01 9.02
N LYS A 360 -1.46 20.73 8.63
CA LYS A 360 -0.34 19.82 8.88
C LYS A 360 -0.28 18.71 7.85
N ILE A 361 0.93 18.36 7.42
CA ILE A 361 1.23 17.10 6.74
C ILE A 361 2.15 16.28 7.64
N THR A 362 1.86 15.00 7.78
CA THR A 362 2.69 14.03 8.49
C THR A 362 3.04 12.90 7.52
N VAL A 363 4.32 12.56 7.44
CA VAL A 363 4.82 11.38 6.73
C VAL A 363 5.41 10.42 7.76
N SER A 364 4.85 9.22 7.81
CA SER A 364 5.27 8.14 8.69
C SER A 364 5.92 7.03 7.88
N TYR A 365 7.11 6.62 8.30
CA TYR A 365 7.88 5.56 7.67
C TYR A 365 8.80 4.88 8.70
N ASP A 366 8.80 3.54 8.74
CA ASP A 366 9.67 2.72 9.62
C ASP A 366 9.63 3.16 11.11
N GLY A 367 8.42 3.41 11.62
CA GLY A 367 8.18 3.88 12.99
C GLY A 367 8.60 5.33 13.26
N THR A 368 9.15 6.04 12.28
CA THR A 368 9.55 7.44 12.38
C THR A 368 8.49 8.33 11.73
N GLU A 369 8.06 9.38 12.43
CA GLU A 369 7.18 10.41 11.88
C GLU A 369 7.91 11.73 11.67
N LYS A 370 7.68 12.36 10.53
CA LYS A 370 8.11 13.72 10.23
C LYS A 370 6.90 14.53 9.78
N SER A 371 6.89 15.83 10.09
CA SER A 371 5.76 16.69 9.73
C SER A 371 6.19 18.09 9.35
N LYS A 372 5.39 18.72 8.49
CA LYS A 372 5.40 20.15 8.21
C LYS A 372 4.04 20.72 8.62
N SER A 373 4.05 21.85 9.30
CA SER A 373 2.84 22.58 9.66
C SER A 373 2.80 23.91 8.92
N TRP A 374 1.60 24.40 8.64
CA TRP A 374 1.37 25.71 8.04
C TRP A 374 0.61 26.61 9.01
N THR A 375 0.71 27.92 8.78
CA THR A 375 -0.22 28.89 9.34
C THR A 375 -1.56 28.79 8.58
N ASP A 376 -2.67 29.16 9.24
CA ASP A 376 -4.05 29.08 8.71
C ASP A 376 -4.34 30.05 7.53
N GLU A 377 -3.36 30.30 6.67
CA GLU A 377 -3.48 31.14 5.47
C GLU A 377 -3.11 30.37 4.18
N THR A 378 -2.41 29.24 4.29
CA THR A 378 -1.88 28.51 3.11
C THR A 378 -2.96 27.62 2.50
N GLU A 379 -3.29 27.80 1.21
CA GLU A 379 -4.29 26.95 0.53
C GLU A 379 -3.68 25.72 -0.15
N SER A 380 -2.43 25.83 -0.61
CA SER A 380 -1.70 24.78 -1.30
C SER A 380 -0.21 24.90 -1.07
N ASP A 381 0.50 23.79 -1.16
CA ASP A 381 1.96 23.73 -1.12
C ASP A 381 2.46 22.63 -2.04
N SER A 382 3.72 22.73 -2.48
CA SER A 382 4.28 21.85 -3.50
C SER A 382 5.72 21.44 -3.20
N ASN A 383 6.14 20.31 -3.77
CA ASN A 383 7.50 19.77 -3.67
C ASN A 383 8.00 19.67 -2.21
N ILE A 384 7.21 19.00 -1.38
CA ILE A 384 7.51 18.84 0.05
C ILE A 384 8.30 17.55 0.24
N ASP A 385 9.56 17.68 0.66
CA ASP A 385 10.47 16.56 0.86
C ASP A 385 10.51 16.11 2.32
N PHE A 386 10.46 14.79 2.52
CA PHE A 386 10.70 14.12 3.79
C PHE A 386 11.78 13.05 3.63
N ASP A 387 12.93 13.29 4.26
CA ASP A 387 14.07 12.37 4.23
C ASP A 387 14.03 11.38 5.41
N PHE A 388 14.36 10.13 5.16
CA PHE A 388 14.48 9.05 6.14
C PHE A 388 15.80 8.32 5.91
N THR A 389 16.50 7.98 6.99
CA THR A 389 17.85 7.39 6.91
C THR A 389 17.85 5.87 6.77
N THR A 390 16.67 5.24 6.93
CA THR A 390 16.48 3.79 6.91
C THR A 390 15.63 3.33 5.72
N SER A 391 15.64 2.02 5.45
CA SER A 391 14.92 1.37 4.35
C SER A 391 14.37 -0.01 4.75
N ASN A 392 13.77 -0.11 5.95
CA ASN A 392 13.33 -1.40 6.52
C ASN A 392 11.83 -1.69 6.36
N SER A 393 11.01 -0.69 6.02
CA SER A 393 9.56 -0.81 5.85
C SER A 393 9.17 -0.79 4.38
N ASN A 394 8.10 -1.50 4.02
CA ASN A 394 7.55 -1.52 2.67
C ASN A 394 6.44 -0.49 2.43
N GLU A 395 6.07 0.32 3.42
CA GLU A 395 4.99 1.30 3.29
C GLU A 395 5.41 2.68 3.84
N VAL A 396 5.13 3.73 3.05
CA VAL A 396 5.14 5.13 3.49
C VAL A 396 3.69 5.61 3.65
N THR A 397 3.35 6.15 4.81
CA THR A 397 2.01 6.73 5.06
C THR A 397 2.09 8.24 5.11
N ILE A 398 1.36 8.93 4.23
CA ILE A 398 1.24 10.39 4.21
C ILE A 398 -0.17 10.76 4.67
N THR A 399 -0.28 11.66 5.64
CA THR A 399 -1.56 12.21 6.10
C THR A 399 -1.52 13.73 6.06
N VAL A 400 -2.50 14.35 5.40
CA VAL A 400 -2.69 15.81 5.36
C VAL A 400 -3.94 16.17 6.14
N GLU A 401 -3.84 17.21 6.96
CA GLU A 401 -4.91 17.82 7.77
C GLU A 401 -5.09 19.28 7.37
N ASP A 402 -6.35 19.73 7.22
CA ASP A 402 -6.69 21.15 7.01
C ASP A 402 -7.09 21.88 8.31
N SER A 403 -7.36 23.18 8.18
CA SER A 403 -7.81 24.12 9.23
C SER A 403 -9.16 23.76 9.85
N ARG A 404 -9.84 22.75 9.30
CA ARG A 404 -11.11 22.20 9.81
C ARG A 404 -10.89 20.85 10.52
N GLY A 405 -9.66 20.34 10.55
CA GLY A 405 -9.29 19.06 11.14
C GLY A 405 -9.63 17.84 10.26
N LEU A 406 -10.06 18.07 9.02
CA LEU A 406 -10.35 16.98 8.07
C LEU A 406 -9.06 16.41 7.51
N LYS A 407 -9.02 15.09 7.34
CA LYS A 407 -7.80 14.36 6.99
C LYS A 407 -7.94 13.55 5.71
N THR A 408 -6.87 13.53 4.94
CA THR A 408 -6.68 12.58 3.84
C THR A 408 -5.40 11.82 4.07
N THR A 409 -5.48 10.49 3.98
CA THR A 409 -4.34 9.60 4.13
C THR A 409 -4.08 8.85 2.83
N ARG A 410 -2.82 8.85 2.38
CA ARG A 410 -2.34 8.10 1.22
C ARG A 410 -1.19 7.19 1.65
N LYS A 411 -1.30 5.91 1.32
CA LYS A 411 -0.28 4.89 1.57
C LYS A 411 0.44 4.57 0.26
N ILE A 412 1.76 4.59 0.27
CA ILE A 412 2.61 4.25 -0.87
C ILE A 412 3.34 2.96 -0.54
N GLN A 413 3.09 1.92 -1.34
CA GLN A 413 3.81 0.65 -1.25
C GLN A 413 5.16 0.79 -1.97
N LEU A 414 6.22 0.35 -1.30
CA LEU A 414 7.59 0.35 -1.79
C LEU A 414 7.96 -1.05 -2.29
N SER A 415 8.71 -1.09 -3.40
CA SER A 415 9.36 -2.29 -3.91
C SER A 415 10.88 -2.15 -3.77
N PHE A 416 11.54 -3.19 -3.27
CA PHE A 416 12.99 -3.25 -3.14
C PHE A 416 13.58 -4.13 -4.24
N LEU A 417 14.74 -3.72 -4.79
CA LEU A 417 15.51 -4.53 -5.70
C LEU A 417 15.94 -5.84 -5.02
N GLN A 418 15.78 -6.93 -5.74
CA GLN A 418 16.33 -8.24 -5.37
C GLN A 418 17.59 -8.48 -6.21
N PHE A 419 18.62 -9.01 -5.58
CA PHE A 419 19.90 -9.29 -6.23
C PHE A 419 20.10 -10.80 -6.35
N ALA A 420 20.50 -11.25 -7.53
CA ALA A 420 20.93 -12.63 -7.74
C ALA A 420 22.26 -12.89 -7.03
N MET A 421 22.39 -14.06 -6.39
CA MET A 421 23.67 -14.48 -5.79
C MET A 421 24.75 -14.60 -6.88
N PRO A 422 26.00 -14.23 -6.60
CA PRO A 422 27.09 -14.42 -7.55
C PRO A 422 27.29 -15.91 -7.85
N SER A 423 27.72 -16.22 -9.07
CA SER A 423 28.12 -17.56 -9.49
C SER A 423 29.58 -17.55 -9.94
N LEU A 424 30.29 -18.64 -9.67
CA LEU A 424 31.68 -18.80 -10.05
C LEU A 424 31.95 -20.24 -10.48
N THR A 425 32.59 -20.40 -11.64
CA THR A 425 33.11 -21.68 -12.12
C THR A 425 34.58 -21.50 -12.43
N LEU A 426 35.38 -22.52 -12.10
CA LEU A 426 36.81 -22.51 -12.33
C LEU A 426 37.20 -23.81 -13.04
N THR A 427 37.91 -23.68 -14.15
CA THR A 427 38.67 -24.78 -14.74
C THR A 427 40.13 -24.39 -14.80
N ALA A 428 41.03 -25.35 -14.69
CA ALA A 428 42.45 -25.06 -14.72
C ALA A 428 43.21 -26.11 -15.53
N GLU A 429 44.19 -25.65 -16.31
CA GLU A 429 45.14 -26.51 -17.01
C GLU A 429 46.57 -26.01 -16.84
N ARG A 430 47.52 -26.95 -16.93
CA ARG A 430 48.96 -26.67 -16.85
C ARG A 430 49.53 -26.37 -18.23
N GLY A 431 50.47 -25.44 -18.29
CA GLY A 431 51.18 -25.11 -19.52
C GLY A 431 52.26 -24.06 -19.33
N ILE A 432 52.64 -23.45 -20.45
CA ILE A 432 53.64 -22.39 -20.53
C ILE A 432 52.93 -21.12 -20.98
N TYR A 433 53.11 -20.03 -20.23
CA TYR A 433 52.57 -18.72 -20.56
C TYR A 433 53.71 -17.76 -20.90
N ASP A 434 53.61 -17.13 -22.07
CA ASP A 434 54.51 -16.06 -22.47
C ASP A 434 53.91 -14.70 -22.06
N ALA A 435 54.48 -14.08 -21.03
CA ALA A 435 53.98 -12.81 -20.50
C ALA A 435 54.20 -11.61 -21.44
N VAL A 436 55.13 -11.69 -22.40
CA VAL A 436 55.42 -10.61 -23.36
C VAL A 436 54.43 -10.64 -24.51
N TYR A 437 54.21 -11.82 -25.10
CA TYR A 437 53.31 -11.99 -26.25
C TYR A 437 51.88 -12.37 -25.87
N LYS A 438 51.61 -12.60 -24.58
CA LYS A 438 50.30 -13.01 -24.03
C LYS A 438 49.75 -14.28 -24.69
N THR A 439 50.63 -15.25 -24.94
CA THR A 439 50.27 -16.52 -25.58
C THR A 439 50.33 -17.67 -24.60
N TRP A 440 49.42 -18.63 -24.77
CA TRP A 440 49.32 -19.84 -23.94
C TRP A 440 49.62 -21.08 -24.76
N LYS A 441 50.38 -22.00 -24.17
CA LYS A 441 50.61 -23.34 -24.71
C LYS A 441 50.37 -24.38 -23.62
N SER A 442 49.34 -25.21 -23.79
CA SER A 442 49.06 -26.33 -22.88
C SER A 442 50.22 -27.34 -22.87
N ASP A 443 50.67 -27.72 -21.68
CA ASP A 443 51.71 -28.73 -21.46
C ASP A 443 51.49 -29.41 -20.11
N ALA A 444 50.79 -30.54 -20.13
CA ALA A 444 50.46 -31.29 -18.92
C ALA A 444 51.68 -31.94 -18.25
N ASN A 445 52.80 -32.13 -18.96
CA ASN A 445 53.96 -32.85 -18.42
C ASN A 445 55.04 -31.90 -17.87
N HIS A 446 55.19 -30.68 -18.43
CA HIS A 446 56.27 -29.76 -18.06
C HIS A 446 55.84 -28.31 -17.81
N GLY A 447 54.55 -27.99 -17.89
CA GLY A 447 54.12 -26.60 -17.74
C GLY A 447 54.33 -26.05 -16.32
N THR A 448 54.78 -24.80 -16.27
CA THR A 448 55.14 -24.07 -15.04
C THR A 448 54.15 -22.96 -14.67
N TYR A 449 53.09 -22.81 -15.44
CA TYR A 449 51.95 -21.93 -15.18
C TYR A 449 50.65 -22.74 -15.12
N ALA A 450 49.66 -22.17 -14.44
CA ALA A 450 48.27 -22.62 -14.47
C ALA A 450 47.44 -21.57 -15.23
N LYS A 451 46.82 -21.97 -16.34
CA LYS A 451 45.76 -21.19 -16.97
C LYS A 451 44.45 -21.56 -16.29
N CYS A 452 43.88 -20.60 -15.58
CA CYS A 452 42.61 -20.70 -14.89
C CYS A 452 41.56 -19.96 -15.72
N VAL A 453 40.55 -20.67 -16.21
CA VAL A 453 39.42 -20.06 -16.90
C VAL A 453 38.31 -19.84 -15.88
N LEU A 454 38.05 -18.57 -15.56
CA LEU A 454 36.97 -18.15 -14.70
C LEU A 454 35.72 -17.90 -15.53
N GLY A 455 34.64 -18.61 -15.21
CA GLY A 455 33.29 -18.34 -15.67
C GLY A 455 32.39 -17.97 -14.50
N GLY A 456 31.19 -17.47 -14.80
CA GLY A 456 30.23 -17.08 -13.78
C GLY A 456 29.55 -15.75 -14.11
N SER A 457 28.88 -15.19 -13.12
CA SER A 457 28.17 -13.92 -13.23
C SER A 457 27.98 -13.28 -11.86
N THR A 458 27.92 -11.94 -11.82
CA THR A 458 27.27 -11.18 -10.74
C THR A 458 25.88 -10.74 -11.22
N ASP A 459 25.05 -10.21 -10.31
CA ASP A 459 23.83 -9.50 -10.72
C ASP A 459 24.17 -8.33 -11.67
N SER A 460 23.30 -8.04 -12.64
CA SER A 460 23.53 -6.98 -13.63
C SER A 460 23.69 -5.59 -13.03
N HIS A 461 23.21 -5.36 -11.80
CA HIS A 461 23.36 -4.11 -11.08
C HIS A 461 24.65 -4.03 -10.24
N LEU A 462 25.46 -5.11 -10.19
CA LEU A 462 26.58 -5.20 -9.26
C LEU A 462 27.90 -5.45 -9.97
N ASP A 463 28.90 -4.64 -9.63
CA ASP A 463 30.28 -4.88 -10.01
C ASP A 463 30.92 -5.99 -9.15
N ILE A 464 31.99 -6.57 -9.68
CA ILE A 464 32.90 -7.43 -8.92
C ILE A 464 33.71 -6.56 -7.94
N ASP A 465 33.67 -6.90 -6.65
CA ASP A 465 34.55 -6.27 -5.65
C ASP A 465 35.96 -6.87 -5.77
N SER A 466 36.75 -6.28 -6.67
CA SER A 466 38.13 -6.72 -6.95
C SER A 466 39.10 -6.55 -5.77
N SER A 467 38.72 -5.80 -4.73
CA SER A 467 39.53 -5.65 -3.52
C SER A 467 39.47 -6.87 -2.61
N LYS A 468 38.41 -7.68 -2.74
CA LYS A 468 38.19 -8.91 -1.96
C LYS A 468 38.23 -10.17 -2.81
N SER A 469 37.83 -10.07 -4.08
CA SER A 469 37.78 -11.20 -5.00
C SER A 469 39.19 -11.65 -5.37
N VAL A 470 39.47 -12.95 -5.22
CA VAL A 470 40.83 -13.48 -5.30
C VAL A 470 40.87 -14.92 -5.80
N ILE A 471 41.88 -15.25 -6.60
CA ILE A 471 42.27 -16.62 -6.95
C ILE A 471 43.60 -16.96 -6.27
N LYS A 472 43.70 -18.16 -5.71
CA LYS A 472 44.83 -18.62 -4.92
C LYS A 472 45.36 -19.95 -5.42
N ILE A 473 46.68 -20.05 -5.51
CA ILE A 473 47.42 -21.29 -5.73
C ILE A 473 48.62 -21.30 -4.77
N ASN A 474 48.69 -22.29 -3.87
CA ASN A 474 49.65 -22.32 -2.76
C ASN A 474 49.60 -21.02 -1.92
N ASN A 475 50.74 -20.34 -1.74
CA ASN A 475 50.88 -19.07 -1.01
C ASN A 475 50.76 -17.82 -1.91
N THR A 476 50.38 -17.98 -3.18
CA THR A 476 50.25 -16.86 -4.13
C THR A 476 48.79 -16.57 -4.41
N SER A 477 48.42 -15.29 -4.37
CA SER A 477 47.07 -14.80 -4.62
C SER A 477 47.05 -13.71 -5.71
N THR A 478 46.00 -13.66 -6.51
CA THR A 478 45.79 -12.62 -7.52
C THR A 478 44.34 -12.14 -7.48
N SER A 479 44.11 -10.82 -7.59
CA SER A 479 42.76 -10.26 -7.57
C SER A 479 41.97 -10.64 -8.82
N ILE A 480 40.68 -10.85 -8.64
CA ILE A 480 39.73 -11.11 -9.73
C ILE A 480 38.97 -9.80 -9.98
N SER A 481 39.08 -9.26 -11.18
CA SER A 481 38.34 -8.04 -11.61
C SER A 481 37.39 -8.28 -12.78
N SER A 482 37.47 -9.45 -13.43
CA SER A 482 36.61 -9.85 -14.54
C SER A 482 36.64 -11.37 -14.71
N PHE A 483 35.68 -11.91 -15.43
CA PHE A 483 35.68 -13.31 -15.87
C PHE A 483 36.57 -13.49 -17.11
N GLY A 484 37.07 -14.70 -17.32
CA GLY A 484 37.95 -15.07 -18.43
C GLY A 484 39.23 -15.77 -18.00
N ASP A 485 40.23 -15.71 -18.86
CA ASP A 485 41.52 -16.38 -18.66
C ASP A 485 42.38 -15.62 -17.66
N MET A 486 42.81 -16.31 -16.60
CA MET A 486 43.82 -15.86 -15.65
C MET A 486 45.03 -16.80 -15.66
N TYR A 487 46.23 -16.24 -15.62
CA TYR A 487 47.48 -17.00 -15.62
C TYR A 487 48.17 -16.84 -14.27
N ILE A 488 48.25 -17.92 -13.50
CA ILE A 488 48.74 -17.89 -12.11
C ILE A 488 49.93 -18.85 -11.90
N GLY A 489 50.72 -18.59 -10.85
CA GLY A 489 51.94 -19.35 -10.51
C GLY A 489 53.25 -18.73 -11.01
N GLY A 490 53.19 -17.73 -11.90
CA GLY A 490 54.34 -16.91 -12.27
C GLY A 490 55.54 -17.67 -12.86
N GLY A 491 55.31 -18.85 -13.46
CA GLY A 491 56.37 -19.69 -14.03
C GLY A 491 57.12 -20.53 -13.00
N ASN A 492 56.67 -20.56 -11.75
CA ASN A 492 57.31 -21.24 -10.64
C ASN A 492 56.60 -22.53 -10.20
N LEU A 493 55.58 -22.98 -10.94
CA LEU A 493 54.93 -24.25 -10.63
C LEU A 493 55.84 -25.41 -11.03
N LEU A 494 56.12 -26.30 -10.08
CA LEU A 494 56.82 -27.55 -10.31
C LEU A 494 55.91 -28.50 -11.09
N TYR A 495 56.41 -29.04 -12.19
CA TYR A 495 55.68 -30.01 -13.00
C TYR A 495 55.51 -31.36 -12.28
N THR A 496 56.32 -31.64 -11.26
CA THR A 496 56.24 -32.85 -10.43
C THR A 496 55.20 -32.79 -9.31
N SER A 497 54.53 -31.64 -9.10
CA SER A 497 53.54 -31.45 -8.04
C SER A 497 52.13 -31.22 -8.61
N GLY A 498 51.11 -31.76 -7.95
CA GLY A 498 49.72 -31.34 -8.17
C GLY A 498 49.41 -30.04 -7.41
N TYR A 499 48.40 -29.30 -7.87
CA TYR A 499 48.00 -28.03 -7.28
C TYR A 499 46.49 -27.95 -7.10
N HIS A 500 46.08 -27.55 -5.90
CA HIS A 500 44.70 -27.14 -5.60
C HIS A 500 44.59 -25.62 -5.76
N ILE A 501 43.61 -25.18 -6.56
CA ILE A 501 43.38 -23.78 -6.88
C ILE A 501 42.00 -23.42 -6.36
N GLU A 502 41.93 -22.37 -5.55
CA GLU A 502 40.69 -21.85 -4.99
C GLU A 502 40.47 -20.42 -5.47
N ALA A 503 39.30 -20.15 -6.04
CA ALA A 503 38.85 -18.81 -6.38
C ALA A 503 37.66 -18.43 -5.50
N THR A 504 37.68 -17.22 -4.97
CA THR A 504 36.58 -16.61 -4.23
C THR A 504 36.22 -15.29 -4.91
N LEU A 505 35.00 -15.17 -5.42
CA LEU A 505 34.44 -13.95 -5.97
C LEU A 505 33.58 -13.26 -4.90
N PHE A 506 33.69 -11.94 -4.79
CA PHE A 506 32.80 -11.08 -4.03
C PHE A 506 32.13 -10.05 -4.95
N ASP A 507 30.83 -9.83 -4.79
CA ASP A 507 30.15 -8.70 -5.42
C ASP A 507 30.22 -7.42 -4.57
N ALA A 508 29.74 -6.30 -5.11
CA ALA A 508 29.71 -5.01 -4.41
C ALA A 508 28.80 -4.99 -3.16
N LEU A 509 27.88 -5.96 -2.99
CA LEU A 509 27.09 -6.12 -1.76
C LEU A 509 27.84 -6.93 -0.67
N GLY A 510 28.92 -7.60 -1.05
CA GLY A 510 29.73 -8.46 -0.19
C GLY A 510 29.27 -9.93 -0.19
N GLN A 511 28.37 -10.33 -1.09
CA GLN A 511 28.02 -11.73 -1.28
C GLN A 511 29.15 -12.44 -2.01
N SER A 512 29.33 -13.75 -1.78
CA SER A 512 30.44 -14.49 -2.35
C SER A 512 30.07 -15.82 -2.99
N ALA A 513 30.91 -16.22 -3.95
CA ALA A 513 30.89 -17.53 -4.58
C ALA A 513 32.31 -18.09 -4.62
N THR A 514 32.45 -19.39 -4.39
CA THR A 514 33.73 -20.09 -4.45
C THR A 514 33.73 -21.16 -5.54
N ALA A 515 34.88 -21.37 -6.14
CA ALA A 515 35.12 -22.44 -7.09
C ALA A 515 36.52 -22.99 -6.90
N VAL A 516 36.67 -24.29 -7.10
CA VAL A 516 37.95 -24.99 -6.98
C VAL A 516 38.27 -25.73 -8.27
N ALA A 517 39.56 -25.84 -8.57
CA ALA A 517 40.06 -26.74 -9.60
C ALA A 517 41.38 -27.36 -9.17
N ASP A 518 41.58 -28.60 -9.57
CA ASP A 518 42.82 -29.33 -9.33
C ASP A 518 43.58 -29.51 -10.63
N ILE A 519 44.89 -29.24 -10.58
CA ILE A 519 45.82 -29.61 -11.63
C ILE A 519 46.63 -30.80 -11.12
N ALA A 520 46.59 -31.91 -11.84
CA ALA A 520 47.39 -33.08 -11.51
C ALA A 520 48.90 -32.80 -11.64
N SER A 521 49.70 -33.63 -10.97
CA SER A 521 51.14 -33.69 -11.24
C SER A 521 51.37 -34.15 -12.68
N GLY A 522 52.35 -33.55 -13.35
CA GLY A 522 52.87 -34.04 -14.64
C GLY A 522 53.67 -35.34 -14.51
N SER A 523 54.04 -35.73 -13.28
CA SER A 523 54.68 -37.02 -13.00
C SER A 523 53.67 -38.17 -13.07
N ARG A 524 54.03 -39.25 -13.77
CA ARG A 524 53.19 -40.44 -13.94
C ARG A 524 53.57 -41.50 -12.91
N ILE A 525 52.62 -41.90 -12.07
CA ILE A 525 52.84 -42.96 -11.07
C ILE A 525 52.92 -44.33 -11.75
N MET A 526 52.02 -44.61 -12.68
CA MET A 526 51.99 -45.86 -13.46
C MET A 526 51.50 -45.56 -14.88
N THR A 527 52.17 -46.12 -15.87
CA THR A 527 51.74 -46.11 -17.27
C THR A 527 51.61 -47.55 -17.74
N ILE A 528 50.51 -47.88 -18.42
CA ILE A 528 50.29 -49.19 -19.06
C ILE A 528 50.19 -48.96 -20.56
N LEU A 529 51.05 -49.62 -21.33
CA LEU A 529 50.96 -49.68 -22.79
C LEU A 529 50.15 -50.92 -23.18
N LYS A 530 48.83 -50.83 -23.01
CA LYS A 530 47.85 -51.89 -23.31
C LYS A 530 48.28 -53.26 -22.73
N ASP A 531 48.32 -54.30 -23.56
CA ASP A 531 48.77 -55.66 -23.28
C ASP A 531 50.26 -55.87 -23.59
N GLU A 532 51.01 -54.79 -23.86
CA GLU A 532 52.39 -54.88 -24.35
C GLU A 532 53.45 -54.33 -23.37
N GLY A 533 53.12 -53.56 -22.33
CA GLY A 533 54.14 -53.09 -21.38
C GLY A 533 53.61 -52.30 -20.19
N ILE A 534 54.39 -52.25 -19.10
CA ILE A 534 54.05 -51.55 -17.85
C ILE A 534 55.26 -50.75 -17.38
N ALA A 535 55.05 -49.50 -16.96
CA ALA A 535 56.06 -48.73 -16.25
C ALA A 535 55.53 -48.06 -14.97
N PHE A 536 56.36 -48.00 -13.94
CA PHE A 536 56.12 -47.20 -12.73
C PHE A 536 57.11 -46.03 -12.68
N GLY A 537 56.61 -44.84 -12.34
CA GLY A 537 57.42 -43.60 -12.29
C GLY A 537 57.77 -42.99 -13.66
N GLY A 538 57.26 -43.53 -14.76
CA GLY A 538 57.57 -43.06 -16.11
C GLY A 538 56.73 -43.72 -17.21
N MET A 539 57.22 -43.70 -18.46
CA MET A 539 56.48 -44.18 -19.64
C MET A 539 56.70 -45.67 -19.90
N ALA A 540 55.61 -46.39 -20.19
CA ALA A 540 55.70 -47.79 -20.59
C ALA A 540 56.27 -47.94 -22.00
N GLU A 541 57.16 -48.91 -22.18
CA GLU A 541 57.74 -49.27 -23.47
C GLU A 541 57.24 -50.66 -23.89
N LYS A 542 57.04 -50.84 -25.20
CA LYS A 542 56.58 -52.12 -25.78
C LYS A 542 57.51 -53.27 -25.39
N GLY A 543 56.92 -54.33 -24.86
CA GLY A 543 57.56 -55.56 -24.37
C GLY A 543 58.25 -55.43 -23.02
N LYS A 544 58.12 -54.30 -22.29
CA LYS A 544 58.94 -54.03 -21.10
C LYS A 544 58.13 -53.84 -19.84
N PHE A 545 58.67 -54.38 -18.74
CA PHE A 545 58.37 -53.96 -17.38
C PHE A 545 59.49 -53.01 -16.93
N LYS A 546 59.17 -51.74 -16.70
CA LYS A 546 60.15 -50.70 -16.31
C LYS A 546 59.78 -50.05 -14.98
N ILE A 547 60.78 -49.80 -14.16
CA ILE A 547 60.64 -48.95 -12.97
C ILE A 547 61.71 -47.89 -13.15
N TYR A 548 61.28 -46.62 -13.23
CA TYR A 548 62.19 -45.50 -13.49
C TYR A 548 62.97 -45.08 -12.23
N ASP A 549 62.47 -45.47 -11.07
CA ASP A 549 63.12 -45.33 -9.77
C ASP A 549 63.67 -46.68 -9.27
N ASN A 550 64.21 -46.71 -8.05
CA ASN A 550 64.73 -47.94 -7.45
C ASN A 550 63.60 -48.96 -7.17
N LEU A 551 63.83 -50.21 -7.58
CA LEU A 551 62.99 -51.34 -7.22
C LEU A 551 63.51 -51.97 -5.92
N GLU A 552 62.71 -51.89 -4.85
CA GLU A 552 63.02 -52.49 -3.56
C GLU A 552 62.16 -53.76 -3.35
N PHE A 553 62.81 -54.92 -3.19
CA PHE A 553 62.15 -56.17 -2.81
C PHE A 553 62.32 -56.39 -1.31
N ASN A 554 61.21 -56.51 -0.58
CA ASN A 554 61.24 -56.72 0.86
C ASN A 554 61.35 -58.24 1.19
N GLY A 555 62.57 -58.81 1.11
CA GLY A 555 62.88 -60.21 1.49
C GLY A 555 63.82 -60.97 0.53
N CYS A 556 64.53 -62.00 1.01
CA CYS A 556 65.48 -62.77 0.17
C CYS A 556 64.83 -63.94 -0.59
N ILE A 557 65.16 -64.08 -1.89
CA ILE A 557 64.52 -65.01 -2.85
C ILE A 557 65.06 -66.46 -2.76
N LEU A 558 66.26 -66.67 -2.21
CA LEU A 558 66.89 -67.99 -2.11
C LEU A 558 66.67 -68.63 -0.72
N PRO A 559 66.47 -69.96 -0.59
CA PRO A 559 66.36 -70.61 0.71
C PRO A 559 67.73 -70.84 1.39
N ILE A 560 67.72 -71.05 2.71
CA ILE A 560 68.90 -71.52 3.47
C ILE A 560 69.29 -72.92 2.94
N GLY A 561 70.58 -73.16 2.72
CA GLY A 561 71.11 -74.40 2.16
C GLY A 561 71.38 -74.36 0.65
N PHE A 562 71.01 -73.29 -0.05
CA PHE A 562 71.31 -73.14 -1.48
C PHE A 562 72.82 -73.10 -1.75
N ILE A 563 73.29 -73.79 -2.80
CA ILE A 563 74.70 -73.84 -3.21
C ILE A 563 74.92 -72.97 -4.44
N TYR A 564 75.84 -72.03 -4.34
CA TYR A 564 76.33 -71.22 -5.44
C TYR A 564 77.75 -71.66 -5.82
N MET A 565 77.96 -72.00 -7.10
CA MET A 565 79.27 -72.42 -7.64
C MET A 565 79.77 -71.40 -8.66
N SER A 566 81.03 -71.00 -8.55
CA SER A 566 81.63 -69.97 -9.40
C SER A 566 83.12 -70.22 -9.64
N MET A 567 83.63 -69.78 -10.79
CA MET A 567 85.08 -69.72 -11.06
C MET A 567 85.75 -68.51 -10.40
N VAL A 568 84.95 -67.59 -9.85
CA VAL A 568 85.37 -66.35 -9.17
C VAL A 568 85.03 -66.45 -7.69
N ASP A 569 86.00 -66.09 -6.86
CA ASP A 569 85.90 -66.10 -5.40
C ASP A 569 85.17 -64.86 -4.87
N GLU A 570 83.86 -64.77 -5.12
CA GLU A 570 83.05 -63.64 -4.64
C GLU A 570 81.85 -64.12 -3.83
N ASN A 571 81.63 -63.48 -2.67
CA ASN A 571 80.55 -63.83 -1.75
C ASN A 571 79.19 -63.45 -2.37
N PRO A 572 78.25 -64.40 -2.55
CA PRO A 572 76.94 -64.11 -3.18
C PRO A 572 76.05 -63.16 -2.38
N ALA A 573 76.36 -62.89 -1.10
CA ALA A 573 75.66 -61.91 -0.26
C ALA A 573 75.51 -60.54 -0.95
N LYS A 574 76.49 -60.16 -1.79
CA LYS A 574 76.50 -58.90 -2.54
C LYS A 574 75.32 -58.74 -3.50
N TRP A 575 74.77 -59.84 -4.03
CA TRP A 575 73.73 -59.82 -5.05
C TRP A 575 72.39 -60.35 -4.55
N PHE A 576 72.43 -61.29 -3.60
CA PHE A 576 71.24 -62.01 -3.13
C PHE A 576 70.86 -61.70 -1.68
N GLY A 577 71.65 -60.87 -0.98
CA GLY A 577 71.51 -60.65 0.45
C GLY A 577 71.75 -61.93 1.25
N GLY A 578 71.50 -61.87 2.56
CA GLY A 578 71.69 -62.99 3.47
C GLY A 578 73.14 -63.28 3.81
N THR A 579 73.35 -64.34 4.59
CA THR A 579 74.66 -64.78 5.07
C THR A 579 75.07 -66.02 4.29
N TRP A 580 76.31 -66.03 3.81
CA TRP A 580 76.84 -67.10 2.97
C TRP A 580 78.17 -67.58 3.55
N GLU A 581 78.32 -68.89 3.60
CA GLU A 581 79.53 -69.56 4.06
C GLU A 581 80.21 -70.26 2.88
N LYS A 582 81.52 -70.09 2.75
CA LYS A 582 82.29 -70.70 1.68
C LYS A 582 82.57 -72.17 2.02
N ILE A 583 82.37 -73.06 1.06
CA ILE A 583 82.68 -74.49 1.22
C ILE A 583 84.15 -74.73 0.81
N TYR A 584 84.91 -75.39 1.69
CA TYR A 584 86.33 -75.71 1.49
C TYR A 584 86.56 -77.23 1.38
N GLY A 585 87.49 -77.67 0.51
CA GLY A 585 87.87 -79.09 0.37
C GLY A 585 88.28 -79.51 -1.06
N ARG A 586 88.77 -80.74 -1.24
CA ARG A 586 89.08 -81.35 -2.55
C ARG A 586 87.97 -82.33 -2.95
N TYR A 587 87.42 -82.18 -4.15
CA TYR A 587 86.43 -83.09 -4.75
C TYR A 587 87.05 -83.75 -6.00
N LEU A 588 86.83 -85.05 -6.21
CA LEU A 588 87.35 -85.79 -7.37
C LEU A 588 86.29 -85.88 -8.48
N LEU A 589 86.70 -85.61 -9.73
CA LEU A 589 85.96 -85.82 -10.99
C LEU A 589 86.94 -86.48 -11.98
N ALA A 590 86.64 -87.66 -12.55
CA ALA A 590 87.57 -88.38 -13.47
C ALA A 590 86.86 -89.07 -14.66
N ALA A 591 87.52 -89.12 -15.84
CA ALA A 591 87.14 -89.91 -17.03
C ALA A 591 88.35 -90.19 -17.99
N GLY A 592 88.49 -91.42 -18.55
CA GLY A 592 89.38 -91.75 -19.70
C GLY A 592 89.80 -93.24 -19.85
N ASP A 593 89.80 -93.82 -21.09
CA ASP A 593 89.66 -95.27 -21.40
C ASP A 593 90.69 -95.86 -22.45
N ASP A 594 92.02 -95.74 -22.26
CA ASP A 594 93.07 -96.17 -23.24
C ASP A 594 93.86 -97.47 -22.86
N THR A 595 93.32 -98.69 -23.02
CA THR A 595 94.01 -99.94 -22.55
C THR A 595 94.15 -101.13 -23.51
N TYR A 596 94.04 -100.99 -24.84
CA TYR A 596 94.20 -102.12 -25.79
C TYR A 596 95.46 -102.03 -26.67
N VAL A 597 96.13 -103.18 -26.91
CA VAL A 597 97.34 -103.33 -27.75
C VAL A 597 97.13 -104.36 -28.88
N PRO A 598 97.71 -104.15 -30.07
CA PRO A 598 97.53 -105.05 -31.22
C PRO A 598 98.28 -106.37 -31.02
N LEU A 599 97.67 -107.49 -31.42
CA LEU A 599 98.26 -108.82 -31.38
C LEU A 599 98.66 -109.33 -32.77
N THR A 600 97.73 -109.33 -33.72
CA THR A 600 97.98 -109.82 -35.08
C THR A 600 96.92 -109.33 -36.06
N SER A 601 97.14 -109.55 -37.36
CA SER A 601 96.19 -109.27 -38.44
C SER A 601 95.50 -110.54 -38.96
N GLU A 602 94.39 -110.34 -39.67
CA GLU A 602 93.55 -111.38 -40.25
C GLU A 602 94.33 -112.42 -41.06
N GLY A 603 93.99 -113.69 -40.85
CA GLY A 603 94.61 -114.87 -41.47
C GLY A 603 95.75 -115.49 -40.65
N SER A 604 96.37 -114.74 -39.73
CA SER A 604 97.49 -115.19 -38.90
C SER A 604 97.02 -115.84 -37.59
N TYR A 605 97.88 -116.60 -36.92
CA TYR A 605 97.59 -117.13 -35.57
C TYR A 605 98.13 -116.17 -34.49
N PHE A 606 97.39 -116.05 -33.38
CA PHE A 606 97.85 -115.38 -32.17
C PHE A 606 97.68 -116.30 -30.96
N THR A 607 98.57 -116.18 -29.99
CA THR A 607 98.52 -116.95 -28.75
C THR A 607 98.23 -116.02 -27.58
N LEU A 608 97.26 -116.41 -26.76
CA LEU A 608 97.01 -115.81 -25.46
C LEU A 608 97.60 -116.71 -24.38
N ASN A 609 98.44 -116.16 -23.51
CA ASN A 609 99.07 -116.92 -22.42
C ASN A 609 98.11 -117.17 -21.24
N LYS A 610 97.00 -116.43 -21.20
CA LYS A 610 95.89 -116.59 -20.25
C LYS A 610 94.60 -116.03 -20.87
N ARG A 611 93.47 -116.16 -20.17
CA ARG A 611 92.21 -115.55 -20.61
C ARG A 611 92.36 -114.02 -20.73
N ASN A 612 92.01 -113.45 -21.88
CA ASN A 612 92.02 -111.99 -22.10
C ASN A 612 90.82 -111.60 -22.97
N ARG A 613 90.32 -110.36 -22.78
CA ARG A 613 89.34 -109.77 -23.68
C ARG A 613 90.04 -109.21 -24.89
N VAL A 614 89.80 -109.85 -26.03
CA VAL A 614 90.30 -109.40 -27.33
C VAL A 614 89.21 -108.65 -28.08
N LYS A 615 89.60 -107.66 -28.88
CA LYS A 615 88.77 -107.02 -29.89
C LYS A 615 89.28 -107.37 -31.28
N TRP A 616 88.35 -107.61 -32.19
CA TRP A 616 88.56 -107.97 -33.59
C TRP A 616 87.86 -106.95 -34.46
N GLY A 617 88.57 -106.37 -35.43
CA GLY A 617 87.99 -105.33 -36.28
C GLY A 617 89.00 -104.31 -36.78
N ARG A 618 88.50 -103.15 -37.20
CA ARG A 618 89.30 -102.00 -37.64
C ARG A 618 88.46 -100.72 -37.58
N ASP A 619 89.12 -99.57 -37.53
CA ASP A 619 88.52 -98.23 -37.76
C ASP A 619 87.22 -97.99 -36.96
N ASN A 620 87.28 -98.23 -35.65
CA ASN A 620 86.17 -98.12 -34.69
C ASN A 620 85.00 -99.10 -34.86
N SER A 621 85.08 -100.05 -35.79
CA SER A 621 84.15 -101.18 -35.88
C SER A 621 84.81 -102.42 -35.26
N TRP A 622 84.43 -102.76 -34.02
CA TRP A 622 85.08 -103.78 -33.20
C TRP A 622 84.08 -104.79 -32.63
N VAL A 623 84.41 -106.07 -32.71
CA VAL A 623 83.76 -107.17 -31.99
C VAL A 623 84.67 -107.60 -30.86
N TYR A 624 84.12 -107.70 -29.66
CA TYR A 624 84.87 -108.09 -28.47
C TYR A 624 84.55 -109.52 -28.07
N LYS A 625 85.55 -110.30 -27.72
CA LYS A 625 85.39 -111.67 -27.21
C LYS A 625 86.40 -111.97 -26.12
N ASP A 626 85.95 -112.63 -25.07
CA ASP A 626 86.85 -113.21 -24.08
C ASP A 626 87.29 -114.59 -24.57
N LEU A 627 88.60 -114.75 -24.76
CA LEU A 627 89.20 -116.02 -25.15
C LEU A 627 90.10 -116.50 -24.02
N ASP A 628 90.01 -117.77 -23.65
CA ASP A 628 90.90 -118.41 -22.67
C ASP A 628 92.33 -118.58 -23.24
N ALA A 629 93.29 -118.98 -22.41
CA ALA A 629 94.66 -119.22 -22.84
C ALA A 629 94.72 -120.24 -24.00
N GLY A 630 95.47 -119.94 -25.06
CA GLY A 630 95.57 -120.83 -26.22
C GLY A 630 95.98 -120.09 -27.50
N THR A 631 96.26 -120.86 -28.55
CA THR A 631 96.55 -120.33 -29.89
C THR A 631 95.30 -120.36 -30.74
N TYR A 632 94.89 -119.20 -31.24
CA TYR A 632 93.71 -119.02 -32.09
C TYR A 632 94.10 -118.41 -33.43
N LYS A 633 93.32 -118.69 -34.46
CA LYS A 633 93.48 -118.03 -35.76
C LYS A 633 92.68 -116.73 -35.77
N ALA A 634 93.27 -115.65 -36.27
CA ALA A 634 92.62 -114.37 -36.46
C ALA A 634 91.70 -114.44 -37.70
N GLU A 635 90.50 -114.98 -37.49
CA GLU A 635 89.47 -115.12 -38.52
C GLU A 635 88.09 -114.96 -37.88
N ASN A 636 87.07 -114.57 -38.67
CA ASN A 636 85.71 -114.34 -38.19
C ASN A 636 85.18 -115.52 -37.35
N LYS A 637 85.54 -116.76 -37.70
CA LYS A 637 85.11 -117.96 -36.99
C LYS A 637 85.52 -117.96 -35.51
N THR A 638 86.69 -117.44 -35.18
CA THR A 638 87.16 -117.32 -33.79
C THR A 638 86.29 -116.34 -32.99
N PHE A 639 85.73 -115.33 -33.67
CA PHE A 639 84.87 -114.29 -33.10
C PHE A 639 83.39 -114.52 -33.44
N ASP A 640 82.93 -115.77 -33.29
CA ASP A 640 81.52 -116.18 -33.46
C ASP A 640 80.95 -115.93 -34.86
N ASN A 641 81.80 -116.07 -35.89
CA ASN A 641 81.53 -115.78 -37.29
C ASN A 641 81.13 -114.32 -37.57
N GLN A 642 81.43 -113.38 -36.66
CA GLN A 642 81.12 -111.97 -36.88
C GLN A 642 82.18 -111.30 -37.75
N ASP A 643 81.74 -110.56 -38.76
CA ASP A 643 82.59 -109.73 -39.62
C ASP A 643 82.35 -108.23 -39.35
N PRO A 644 83.06 -107.62 -38.39
CA PRO A 644 82.86 -106.21 -38.04
C PRO A 644 83.21 -105.23 -39.16
N SER A 645 83.98 -105.65 -40.18
CA SER A 645 84.44 -104.78 -41.25
C SER A 645 84.68 -105.58 -42.54
N SER A 646 83.58 -105.97 -43.18
CA SER A 646 83.58 -106.81 -44.39
C SER A 646 84.35 -106.16 -45.54
N GLY A 647 85.24 -106.93 -46.17
CA GLY A 647 86.07 -106.48 -47.31
C GLY A 647 87.38 -105.78 -46.93
N HIS A 648 87.66 -105.58 -45.63
CA HIS A 648 88.89 -104.98 -45.12
C HIS A 648 89.68 -105.96 -44.25
N GLN A 649 91.01 -105.86 -44.27
CA GLN A 649 91.88 -106.68 -43.42
C GLN A 649 91.75 -106.24 -41.94
N LYS A 650 91.18 -107.12 -41.10
CA LYS A 650 90.95 -106.84 -39.67
C LYS A 650 92.16 -107.17 -38.81
N GLU A 651 92.16 -106.65 -37.59
CA GLU A 651 93.20 -106.89 -36.59
C GLU A 651 92.59 -107.39 -35.29
N VAL A 652 93.32 -108.25 -34.59
CA VAL A 652 93.02 -108.64 -33.22
C VAL A 652 93.87 -107.80 -32.28
N TRP A 653 93.25 -107.19 -31.28
CA TRP A 653 93.91 -106.45 -30.21
C TRP A 653 93.49 -107.07 -28.87
N ALA A 654 94.42 -107.27 -27.94
CA ALA A 654 94.10 -107.67 -26.57
C ALA A 654 94.18 -106.48 -25.64
N ARG A 655 93.52 -106.58 -24.48
CA ARG A 655 93.73 -105.59 -23.43
C ARG A 655 95.16 -105.75 -22.89
N ALA A 656 95.90 -104.64 -22.83
CA ALA A 656 97.19 -104.62 -22.18
C ALA A 656 96.98 -104.89 -20.69
N GLU A 657 97.60 -105.93 -20.16
CA GLU A 657 97.54 -106.19 -18.73
C GLU A 657 98.42 -105.20 -17.98
N VAL A 658 97.74 -104.32 -17.24
CA VAL A 658 98.34 -103.41 -16.28
C VAL A 658 98.67 -104.23 -15.03
N GLY A 659 99.92 -104.69 -14.95
CA GLY A 659 100.43 -105.45 -13.81
C GLY A 659 101.90 -105.18 -13.58
N LEU A 660 102.27 -103.90 -13.46
CA LEU A 660 103.53 -103.37 -12.91
C LEU A 660 104.79 -104.22 -13.19
N GLU A 661 105.29 -104.21 -14.43
CA GLU A 661 106.72 -104.32 -14.81
C GLU A 661 106.83 -104.44 -16.34
N HIS A 662 107.16 -103.35 -17.04
CA HIS A 662 107.89 -103.34 -18.32
C HIS A 662 108.33 -101.90 -18.62
N GLY A 663 109.63 -101.70 -18.77
CA GLY A 663 110.24 -100.42 -19.11
C GLY A 663 110.20 -100.10 -20.61
N ALA A 664 109.83 -98.85 -20.88
CA ALA A 664 110.22 -97.97 -22.00
C ALA A 664 109.96 -98.40 -23.46
N MET A 665 108.92 -97.78 -24.05
CA MET A 665 109.02 -96.91 -25.24
C MET A 665 107.93 -95.84 -25.09
N GLY A 666 108.12 -94.52 -25.09
CA GLY A 666 109.27 -93.66 -25.25
C GLY A 666 108.73 -92.24 -25.46
N GLN A 667 108.70 -91.42 -24.39
CA GLN A 667 108.76 -89.95 -24.41
C GLN A 667 109.21 -89.57 -22.99
N GLY A 668 110.49 -89.22 -22.84
CA GLY A 668 111.12 -88.88 -21.57
C GLY A 668 111.65 -87.46 -21.56
N VAL A 669 111.75 -86.87 -20.38
CA VAL A 669 112.65 -85.75 -20.06
C VAL A 669 113.09 -85.89 -18.60
N ARG A 670 114.37 -86.20 -18.31
CA ARG A 670 114.96 -85.89 -16.99
C ARG A 670 116.36 -85.27 -17.07
N VAL A 671 116.42 -84.06 -16.51
CA VAL A 671 117.31 -83.46 -15.51
C VAL A 671 118.85 -83.61 -15.59
N SER A 672 119.47 -82.43 -15.45
CA SER A 672 120.84 -82.04 -15.05
C SER A 672 121.50 -82.91 -13.94
N THR A 673 122.81 -82.91 -13.70
CA THR A 673 123.73 -81.80 -13.39
C THR A 673 125.18 -82.29 -13.34
N PHE A 674 126.10 -81.50 -13.92
CA PHE A 674 127.55 -81.39 -13.64
C PHE A 674 128.51 -82.53 -14.04
N GLU A 675 129.35 -82.25 -15.06
CA GLU A 675 130.82 -82.34 -15.09
C GLU A 675 131.26 -82.15 -16.57
N SER A 676 131.70 -80.95 -16.96
CA SER A 676 133.09 -80.45 -17.00
C SER A 676 133.90 -80.90 -18.23
N ALA A 677 134.52 -79.90 -18.88
CA ALA A 677 135.55 -79.96 -19.90
C ALA A 677 135.19 -80.53 -21.29
N GLY A 678 135.27 -79.63 -22.28
CA GLY A 678 135.92 -79.85 -23.58
C GLY A 678 135.60 -81.13 -24.35
N TYR A 679 134.84 -80.94 -25.43
CA TYR A 679 134.96 -81.65 -26.73
C TYR A 679 135.90 -82.85 -26.78
N GLY A 680 135.38 -84.06 -27.03
CA GLY A 680 136.29 -85.15 -27.39
C GLY A 680 135.73 -86.56 -27.50
N LEU A 681 135.00 -86.84 -28.59
CA LEU A 681 135.11 -88.08 -29.39
C LEU A 681 134.66 -89.41 -28.69
N THR A 682 134.37 -90.53 -29.38
CA THR A 682 134.81 -90.96 -30.70
C THR A 682 133.82 -91.99 -31.28
N LYS A 683 133.63 -91.93 -32.60
CA LYS A 683 132.87 -92.92 -33.39
C LYS A 683 133.66 -94.24 -33.49
N ALA A 684 133.07 -95.37 -33.11
CA ALA A 684 133.66 -96.70 -33.29
C ALA A 684 133.21 -97.35 -34.63
N PRO A 685 134.06 -98.18 -35.28
CA PRO A 685 134.11 -98.29 -36.74
C PRO A 685 133.27 -99.39 -37.40
N SER A 686 132.33 -100.06 -36.72
CA SER A 686 131.87 -101.38 -37.21
C SER A 686 130.37 -101.68 -37.17
N PHE A 687 129.47 -100.75 -36.87
CA PHE A 687 128.02 -100.98 -37.03
C PHE A 687 127.28 -99.73 -37.52
N THR A 688 126.69 -99.82 -38.72
CA THR A 688 126.34 -98.69 -39.57
C THR A 688 124.89 -98.20 -39.51
N GLU A 689 123.98 -98.75 -38.68
CA GLU A 689 122.54 -98.42 -38.79
C GLU A 689 121.68 -98.38 -37.50
N ARG A 690 122.23 -98.16 -36.28
CA ARG A 690 121.38 -97.71 -35.15
C ARG A 690 122.14 -97.15 -33.94
N VAL A 691 121.65 -96.02 -33.44
CA VAL A 691 122.09 -95.28 -32.25
C VAL A 691 121.37 -95.88 -31.02
N ILE A 692 122.13 -96.22 -29.96
CA ILE A 692 121.57 -96.76 -28.71
C ILE A 692 122.01 -95.87 -27.55
N VAL A 693 121.03 -95.38 -26.78
CA VAL A 693 121.23 -94.95 -25.38
C VAL A 693 120.02 -95.42 -24.55
N SER A 694 120.29 -96.18 -23.49
CA SER A 694 119.39 -96.68 -22.42
C SER A 694 120.08 -96.37 -21.07
N SER A 695 119.47 -96.15 -19.90
CA SER A 695 118.18 -96.56 -19.30
C SER A 695 117.98 -95.95 -17.89
N GLY A 696 116.71 -95.67 -17.50
CA GLY A 696 116.11 -95.80 -16.13
C GLY A 696 116.28 -94.65 -15.11
N THR A 697 115.30 -94.13 -14.33
CA THR A 697 113.92 -94.57 -13.97
C THR A 697 113.10 -93.35 -13.42
N TYR A 698 111.77 -93.27 -13.66
CA TYR A 698 110.85 -92.12 -13.41
C TYR A 698 109.68 -92.50 -12.46
N ARG A 699 109.14 -91.55 -11.65
CA ARG A 699 107.87 -91.65 -10.88
C ARG A 699 106.88 -90.48 -11.22
N PRO A 700 105.55 -90.64 -11.05
CA PRO A 700 104.48 -90.05 -11.88
C PRO A 700 103.87 -88.71 -11.40
N CYS A 701 103.26 -87.96 -12.32
CA CYS A 701 102.47 -86.72 -12.09
C CYS A 701 100.96 -86.99 -12.32
N LEU A 702 100.06 -86.37 -11.54
CA LEU A 702 98.59 -86.44 -11.71
C LEU A 702 98.11 -85.65 -12.96
N PRO A 703 96.95 -86.00 -13.57
CA PRO A 703 96.34 -85.27 -14.71
C PRO A 703 95.74 -83.89 -14.30
N PRO A 704 95.45 -82.98 -15.26
CA PRO A 704 95.00 -81.60 -14.97
C PRO A 704 93.60 -81.51 -14.34
N THR A 705 93.42 -80.62 -13.36
CA THR A 705 92.14 -80.36 -12.62
C THR A 705 91.69 -78.90 -12.74
N VAL A 706 90.37 -78.64 -12.84
CA VAL A 706 89.75 -77.29 -12.76
C VAL A 706 89.34 -76.98 -11.31
N VAL A 707 89.59 -75.75 -10.84
CA VAL A 707 89.25 -75.30 -9.48
C VAL A 707 88.04 -74.35 -9.52
N VAL A 708 87.01 -74.61 -8.70
CA VAL A 708 85.82 -73.76 -8.52
C VAL A 708 85.64 -73.39 -7.05
N TYR A 709 85.08 -72.22 -6.79
CA TYR A 709 84.64 -71.77 -5.47
C TYR A 709 83.16 -72.09 -5.29
N MET A 710 82.80 -72.67 -4.14
CA MET A 710 81.42 -72.98 -3.80
C MET A 710 81.03 -72.27 -2.50
N TRP A 711 79.81 -71.77 -2.43
CA TRP A 711 79.24 -71.08 -1.27
C TRP A 711 77.89 -71.70 -0.93
N GLN A 712 77.57 -71.81 0.35
CA GLN A 712 76.28 -72.24 0.85
C GLN A 712 75.60 -71.08 1.59
N ARG A 713 74.32 -70.86 1.33
CA ARG A 713 73.56 -69.88 2.12
C ARG A 713 73.26 -70.43 3.50
N THR A 714 73.57 -69.65 4.54
CA THR A 714 73.42 -70.04 5.95
C THR A 714 72.35 -69.25 6.69
N ALA A 715 72.00 -68.03 6.24
CA ALA A 715 70.83 -67.29 6.74
C ALA A 715 70.24 -66.40 5.64
#